data_AF-A0A9E9LXQ1-F1
#
_entry.id   AF-A0A9E9LXQ1-F1
#
_cell.length_a   1.000
_cell.length_b   1.000
_cell.length_c   1.000
_cell.angle_alpha   90.00
_cell.angle_beta   90.00
_cell.angle_gamma   90.00
#
_symmetry.space_group_name_H-M   'P 1'
#
loop_
_entity.id
_entity.type
_entity.pdbx_description
1 polymer ?
#
loop_
_entity_poly.entity_id
_entity_poly.type
_entity_poly.pdbx_seq_one_letter_code
_entity_poly.pdbx_strand_id
1 'polypeptide(L)'
;MRRWLIILLAVPVVAVVTLLVVIQHEFALKWVADKIVSSSNGSIILNGVSGSLTGTMKVEEAVYLTPERKISAEEVEISWWPSRILLGQLGVESVTVSRLTIESGVPSDAPFTLPESLVPPLSIHVGKVQVDQLTYDALRFQDVRLSLDANKAAWELKEAGFESPFGIVSAELKLGTHAPFSLDGKATVNHEKAEGTAQVAGDLHDIRFEGQFAGFGAEVKANAKVTPFAGFILPSLSLNAKNVDPSQVSADWPQSRIQATAEIQTKADESVAGSVRIDNTIPGTIDANRLPLRTVTARMGGNTQIMLLEQLVMDMGAAGQFSGNGRLSLDGVDLSLRTGRFDLSGIHSSIRKTAISGNIAVSAEEKKQVMTVKLAESRLALDARVIHASDRLDLPLFRLRAANGEIQLEGSMGLTLARDFSFDGKASRFNLSALGAYPSSEINATIAAKGHLSPEWHAAINYALQPSRFLDNPLTGKGRFTVTATALRDVEVLLALGPNSFNANGAFGKAGESLRWKLDAPKLAALGKPFEGTVAGEGTLSGTFEALQAKLKLDGSDLAFPGPVRAKSIHADGRFGTRPADLMDVRIDARNLAAADMLWSALQFQANGTLQAHSLEASAQNNTMDLYTRAAGGWKAKQGWGGEIQALENKGKQPFSLASPAPLHAGTRLFSLQDFTLTFPDGRLVVNKLEKRGSRIRSDGYAKGFPLRYLTAFAPALRQKVGGQLVFGAEWSVDMDRMLTGKVHVYRESGDLTIRGDTSVKLGLTEMDMRLNLAKNELDVLANIKGETTGVIQLTANAQLVRNRNGWHFPKQSPFRLQLDADMPTLDWVSVVSGQPDIDINGSLKVKINGAGTIGDPRLTGTFAGNALSFRWYTWGVKLHDGQLLARLDNNRVTLEQATIRGDEGVFRMEGGGSFDHGNMHINLSFLADKLLLLSSPDKQLALSGQGQMTLDNEKMTLNGKWRVDKALIQSVEYNNVNFSDDVVVLGREDSASESKKPMAVAMDMTIDLGDRFRIDGWGLDARLEGNLQVASAEDQSLRVFGKVQAVNATFNAYGQKLTVERGNVVFSGPAERPSLDILAIRKVPTFGMEDAVEAGVQVRGTPQNLQVKLVSNPNVSDSEKLSWLILGHGGAQSANDHDRSVVAAAAAALLSTSSLGSMQSGLASTIGVDEIGVGAGADMESTVLSVSKQISNRLYLTYEQGISTVSNLVKLRYIVSQRVRVEAATGTSSAIDLLYEWSFD
;
A
#
# COMPACT_ATOMS: atom_id res chain seq x y z
N MET A 1 67.85 31.52 -88.47
CA MET A 1 67.38 32.07 -87.17
C MET A 1 65.85 32.05 -86.99
N ARG A 2 65.03 32.14 -88.06
CA ARG A 2 63.57 32.23 -87.96
C ARG A 2 62.81 31.01 -87.39
N ARG A 3 63.39 29.81 -87.42
CA ARG A 3 62.82 28.61 -86.75
C ARG A 3 63.04 28.58 -85.23
N TRP A 4 64.05 29.30 -84.73
CA TRP A 4 64.32 29.38 -83.29
C TRP A 4 63.45 30.42 -82.57
N LEU A 5 62.99 31.46 -83.28
CA LEU A 5 62.15 32.52 -82.71
C LEU A 5 60.68 32.11 -82.51
N ILE A 6 60.16 31.24 -83.39
CA ILE A 6 58.82 30.64 -83.20
C ILE A 6 58.88 29.60 -82.09
N ILE A 7 60.00 28.90 -81.91
CA ILE A 7 60.23 28.03 -80.75
C ILE A 7 60.38 28.88 -79.47
N LEU A 8 61.09 30.01 -79.50
CA LEU A 8 61.26 30.92 -78.35
C LEU A 8 59.98 31.67 -77.92
N LEU A 9 59.00 31.85 -78.81
CA LEU A 9 57.68 32.45 -78.50
C LEU A 9 56.58 31.39 -78.28
N ALA A 10 56.70 30.21 -78.88
CA ALA A 10 55.84 29.07 -78.55
C ALA A 10 56.21 28.49 -77.17
N VAL A 11 57.46 28.52 -76.74
CA VAL A 11 57.88 28.03 -75.42
C VAL A 11 57.16 28.76 -74.27
N PRO A 12 57.02 30.09 -74.22
CA PRO A 12 56.26 30.76 -73.15
C PRO A 12 54.75 30.58 -73.28
N VAL A 13 54.17 30.51 -74.48
CA VAL A 13 52.71 30.29 -74.65
C VAL A 13 52.35 28.84 -74.35
N VAL A 14 53.14 27.88 -74.83
CA VAL A 14 53.04 26.48 -74.42
C VAL A 14 53.35 26.38 -72.93
N ALA A 15 54.32 27.10 -72.36
CA ALA A 15 54.56 27.09 -70.92
C ALA A 15 53.38 27.65 -70.13
N VAL A 16 52.71 28.72 -70.57
CA VAL A 16 51.54 29.30 -69.90
C VAL A 16 50.32 28.39 -70.06
N VAL A 17 50.07 27.83 -71.26
CA VAL A 17 48.99 26.86 -71.48
C VAL A 17 49.26 25.56 -70.71
N THR A 18 50.50 25.08 -70.69
CA THR A 18 50.93 23.92 -69.89
C THR A 18 50.84 24.25 -68.41
N LEU A 19 51.18 25.45 -67.95
CA LEU A 19 51.01 25.90 -66.57
C LEU A 19 49.53 25.96 -66.19
N LEU A 20 48.67 26.50 -67.05
CA LEU A 20 47.21 26.54 -66.83
C LEU A 20 46.60 25.13 -66.80
N VAL A 21 47.06 24.22 -67.68
CA VAL A 21 46.66 22.80 -67.67
C VAL A 21 47.20 22.07 -66.45
N VAL A 22 48.43 22.36 -66.02
CA VAL A 22 49.06 21.78 -64.83
C VAL A 22 48.34 22.25 -63.57
N ILE A 23 47.99 23.53 -63.46
CA ILE A 23 47.26 24.10 -62.32
C ILE A 23 45.80 23.59 -62.25
N GLN A 24 45.22 23.17 -63.37
CA GLN A 24 43.92 22.48 -63.42
C GLN A 24 44.01 21.00 -63.03
N HIS A 25 45.21 20.43 -62.94
CA HIS A 25 45.42 19.03 -62.60
C HIS A 25 45.58 18.84 -61.09
N GLU A 26 45.06 17.72 -60.57
CA GLU A 26 45.15 17.34 -59.15
C GLU A 26 46.59 17.30 -58.62
N PHE A 27 47.56 17.00 -59.49
CA PHE A 27 48.98 17.02 -59.15
C PHE A 27 49.46 18.39 -58.67
N ALA A 28 49.03 19.49 -59.29
CA ALA A 28 49.43 20.83 -58.85
C ALA A 28 48.83 21.20 -57.48
N LEU A 29 47.61 20.76 -57.20
CA LEU A 29 46.98 20.95 -55.89
C LEU A 29 47.73 20.17 -54.81
N LYS A 30 48.07 18.90 -55.06
CA LYS A 30 48.88 18.08 -54.14
C LYS A 30 50.26 18.68 -53.91
N TRP A 31 50.93 19.18 -54.97
CA TRP A 31 52.22 19.85 -54.84
C TRP A 31 52.15 21.12 -53.98
N VAL A 32 51.10 21.94 -54.13
CA VAL A 32 50.88 23.13 -53.28
C VAL A 32 50.60 22.72 -51.84
N ALA A 33 49.75 21.71 -51.61
CA ALA A 33 49.46 21.20 -50.28
C ALA A 33 50.72 20.67 -49.56
N ASP A 34 51.55 19.88 -50.24
CA ASP A 34 52.84 19.40 -49.73
C ASP A 34 53.79 20.56 -49.38
N LYS A 35 53.74 21.64 -50.18
CA LYS A 35 54.54 22.84 -49.91
C LYS A 35 54.05 23.59 -48.68
N ILE A 36 52.74 23.70 -48.48
CA ILE A 36 52.13 24.29 -47.27
C ILE A 36 52.54 23.49 -46.04
N VAL A 37 52.34 22.17 -46.07
CA VAL A 37 52.68 21.25 -44.97
C VAL A 37 54.17 21.36 -44.62
N SER A 38 55.07 21.31 -45.61
CA SER A 38 56.52 21.43 -45.37
C SER A 38 56.97 22.81 -44.90
N SER A 39 56.31 23.90 -45.31
CA SER A 39 56.62 25.26 -44.86
C SER A 39 56.10 25.59 -43.46
N SER A 40 55.15 24.81 -42.97
CA SER A 40 54.48 25.03 -41.68
C SER A 40 55.30 24.57 -40.46
N ASN A 41 56.49 23.99 -40.65
CA ASN A 41 57.28 23.34 -39.60
C ASN A 41 56.46 22.32 -38.77
N GLY A 42 55.54 21.60 -39.41
CA GLY A 42 54.69 20.60 -38.77
C GLY A 42 53.45 21.14 -38.05
N SER A 43 53.18 22.45 -38.15
CA SER A 43 51.96 23.05 -37.60
C SER A 43 50.73 22.83 -38.48
N ILE A 44 50.87 22.48 -39.76
CA ILE A 44 49.75 22.16 -40.66
C ILE A 44 49.92 20.74 -41.20
N ILE A 45 48.87 19.93 -41.08
CA ILE A 45 48.77 18.58 -41.64
C ILE A 45 47.57 18.55 -42.57
N LEU A 46 47.74 18.06 -43.81
CA LEU A 46 46.67 17.92 -44.79
C LEU A 46 46.68 16.48 -45.33
N ASN A 47 45.59 15.75 -45.13
CA ASN A 47 45.39 14.39 -45.62
C ASN A 47 44.29 14.35 -46.69
N GLY A 48 44.42 13.46 -47.68
CA GLY A 48 43.39 13.22 -48.68
C GLY A 48 43.07 14.40 -49.61
N VAL A 49 44.09 15.19 -49.98
CA VAL A 49 43.91 16.35 -50.87
C VAL A 49 43.60 15.90 -52.31
N SER A 50 42.46 16.34 -52.86
CA SER A 50 42.00 16.04 -54.22
C SER A 50 41.27 17.25 -54.86
N GLY A 51 41.05 17.23 -56.17
CA GLY A 51 40.43 18.33 -56.92
C GLY A 51 41.42 19.14 -57.75
N SER A 52 41.21 20.46 -57.89
CA SER A 52 42.11 21.33 -58.66
C SER A 52 42.28 22.71 -58.02
N LEU A 53 43.40 23.39 -58.31
CA LEU A 53 43.71 24.71 -57.72
C LEU A 53 42.77 25.82 -58.21
N THR A 54 42.17 25.63 -59.40
CA THR A 54 41.31 26.62 -60.10
C THR A 54 39.83 26.25 -60.07
N GLY A 55 39.49 25.06 -59.56
CA GLY A 55 38.14 24.62 -59.28
C GLY A 55 37.96 24.38 -57.79
N THR A 56 37.18 23.35 -57.46
CA THR A 56 36.92 22.98 -56.08
C THR A 56 38.04 22.11 -55.52
N MET A 57 38.57 22.51 -54.37
CA MET A 57 39.59 21.78 -53.61
C MET A 57 38.91 20.96 -52.52
N LYS A 58 39.24 19.67 -52.42
CA LYS A 58 38.75 18.78 -51.37
C LYS A 58 39.91 18.30 -50.51
N VAL A 59 39.75 18.37 -49.20
CA VAL A 59 40.73 17.87 -48.22
C VAL A 59 39.96 16.99 -47.23
N GLU A 60 40.32 15.70 -47.18
CA GLU A 60 39.67 14.76 -46.25
C GLU A 60 39.89 15.16 -44.80
N GLU A 61 41.10 15.62 -44.46
CA GLU A 61 41.41 16.09 -43.11
C GLU A 61 42.47 17.20 -43.16
N ALA A 62 42.19 18.33 -42.50
CA ALA A 62 43.12 19.43 -42.30
C ALA A 62 43.30 19.70 -40.80
N VAL A 63 44.52 19.57 -40.29
CA VAL A 63 44.84 19.80 -38.87
C VAL A 63 45.84 20.95 -38.74
N TYR A 64 45.52 21.93 -37.91
CA TYR A 64 46.41 23.02 -37.50
C TYR A 64 46.77 22.86 -36.02
N LEU A 65 48.07 22.76 -35.73
CA LEU A 65 48.65 22.49 -34.41
C LEU A 65 49.50 23.68 -33.97
N THR A 66 49.16 24.24 -32.82
CA THR A 66 49.95 25.22 -32.08
C THR A 66 50.13 24.73 -30.64
N PRO A 67 51.10 25.25 -29.88
CA PRO A 67 51.24 24.91 -28.45
C PRO A 67 49.96 25.18 -27.65
N GLU A 68 49.17 26.16 -28.09
CA GLU A 68 47.98 26.66 -27.40
C GLU A 68 46.68 26.07 -27.93
N ARG A 69 46.64 25.49 -29.15
CA ARG A 69 45.41 25.01 -29.81
C ARG A 69 45.67 23.95 -30.87
N LYS A 70 44.75 22.98 -31.00
CA LYS A 70 44.64 22.05 -32.13
C LYS A 70 43.30 22.25 -32.82
N ILE A 71 43.33 22.53 -34.12
CA ILE A 71 42.14 22.71 -34.95
C ILE A 71 42.13 21.59 -35.98
N SER A 72 41.14 20.71 -36.00
CA SER A 72 40.98 19.67 -37.03
C SER A 72 39.68 19.85 -37.80
N ALA A 73 39.76 19.82 -39.12
CA ALA A 73 38.64 19.96 -40.03
C ALA A 73 38.56 18.73 -40.93
N GLU A 74 37.41 18.05 -40.96
CA GLU A 74 37.14 16.86 -41.78
C GLU A 74 36.26 17.24 -42.99
N GLU A 75 36.56 16.63 -44.14
CA GLU A 75 35.85 16.79 -45.42
C GLU A 75 35.68 18.27 -45.82
N VAL A 76 36.81 18.97 -45.89
CA VAL A 76 36.86 20.39 -46.26
C VAL A 76 36.75 20.52 -47.78
N GLU A 77 35.74 21.23 -48.25
CA GLU A 77 35.54 21.54 -49.66
C GLU A 77 35.54 23.07 -49.86
N ILE A 78 36.51 23.56 -50.65
CA ILE A 78 36.77 24.99 -50.85
C ILE A 78 36.62 25.31 -52.34
N SER A 79 35.71 26.24 -52.64
CA SER A 79 35.57 26.87 -53.95
C SER A 79 35.99 28.33 -53.83
N TRP A 80 36.97 28.74 -54.64
CA TRP A 80 37.61 30.05 -54.54
C TRP A 80 38.01 30.57 -55.91
N TRP A 81 38.36 31.86 -55.99
CA TRP A 81 38.82 32.52 -57.22
C TRP A 81 40.27 32.96 -57.11
N PRO A 82 41.25 32.09 -57.43
CA PRO A 82 42.68 32.40 -57.32
C PRO A 82 43.09 33.64 -58.14
N SER A 83 42.39 33.91 -59.25
CA SER A 83 42.65 35.06 -60.11
C SER A 83 42.48 36.41 -59.40
N ARG A 84 41.67 36.48 -58.34
CA ARG A 84 41.47 37.72 -57.57
C ARG A 84 42.69 38.12 -56.74
N ILE A 85 43.60 37.19 -56.45
CA ILE A 85 44.84 37.48 -55.70
C ILE A 85 45.73 38.45 -56.49
N LEU A 86 45.73 38.36 -57.82
CA LEU A 86 46.43 39.30 -58.71
C LEU A 86 45.85 40.72 -58.63
N LEU A 87 44.62 40.88 -58.12
CA LEU A 87 43.94 42.16 -57.88
C LEU A 87 44.07 42.62 -56.41
N GLY A 88 44.91 41.96 -55.60
CA GLY A 88 45.06 42.27 -54.17
C GLY A 88 43.88 41.83 -53.30
N GLN A 89 43.05 40.89 -53.80
CA GLN A 89 41.86 40.40 -53.12
C GLN A 89 41.92 38.87 -52.94
N LEU A 90 41.60 38.38 -51.75
CA LEU A 90 41.33 36.96 -51.52
C LEU A 90 39.82 36.73 -51.63
N GLY A 91 39.39 36.12 -52.74
CA GLY A 91 37.98 35.80 -52.97
C GLY A 91 37.70 34.32 -52.78
N VAL A 92 36.93 33.98 -51.75
CA VAL A 92 36.45 32.61 -51.48
C VAL A 92 34.94 32.60 -51.71
N GLU A 93 34.49 31.77 -52.65
CA GLU A 93 33.07 31.66 -53.00
C GLU A 93 32.33 30.86 -51.93
N SER A 94 32.83 29.66 -51.62
CA SER A 94 32.28 28.84 -50.55
C SER A 94 33.33 27.96 -49.86
N VAL A 95 33.14 27.76 -48.56
CA VAL A 95 33.86 26.74 -47.78
C VAL A 95 32.83 25.86 -47.09
N THR A 96 32.85 24.56 -47.34
CA THR A 96 32.03 23.58 -46.62
C THR A 96 32.92 22.66 -45.82
N VAL A 97 32.57 22.41 -44.55
CA VAL A 97 33.31 21.52 -43.65
C VAL A 97 32.31 20.62 -42.94
N SER A 98 32.46 19.30 -43.05
CA SER A 98 31.55 18.37 -42.38
C SER A 98 31.73 18.41 -40.86
N ARG A 99 32.98 18.39 -40.39
CA ARG A 99 33.28 18.51 -38.95
C ARG A 99 34.47 19.40 -38.70
N LEU A 100 34.31 20.45 -37.90
CA LEU A 100 35.40 21.28 -37.41
C LEU A 100 35.53 21.06 -35.89
N THR A 101 36.70 20.67 -35.40
CA THR A 101 36.99 20.49 -33.98
C THR A 101 38.11 21.44 -33.58
N ILE A 102 37.91 22.21 -32.52
CA ILE A 102 38.89 23.14 -31.95
C ILE A 102 39.11 22.72 -30.51
N GLU A 103 40.32 22.26 -30.20
CA GLU A 103 40.77 21.85 -28.87
C GLU A 103 41.75 22.89 -28.33
N SER A 104 41.46 23.43 -27.15
CA SER A 104 42.35 24.33 -26.42
C SER A 104 43.50 23.54 -25.78
N GLY A 105 44.73 24.01 -25.98
CA GLY A 105 45.98 23.50 -25.39
C GLY A 105 46.33 24.19 -24.07
N VAL A 106 47.61 24.18 -23.69
CA VAL A 106 48.06 24.79 -22.42
C VAL A 106 47.87 26.31 -22.48
N PRO A 107 47.16 26.94 -21.51
CA PRO A 107 47.02 28.39 -21.46
C PRO A 107 48.40 29.04 -21.35
N SER A 108 48.64 30.08 -22.14
CA SER A 108 49.84 30.92 -21.98
C SER A 108 49.67 31.82 -20.76
N ASP A 109 50.67 31.86 -19.88
CA ASP A 109 50.72 32.77 -18.71
C ASP A 109 50.89 34.25 -19.11
N ALA A 110 51.08 34.56 -20.39
CA ALA A 110 51.20 35.93 -20.86
C ALA A 110 49.82 36.63 -20.89
N PRO A 111 49.65 37.80 -20.24
CA PRO A 111 48.38 38.51 -20.26
C PRO A 111 48.00 38.91 -21.69
N PHE A 112 46.73 38.71 -22.06
CA PHE A 112 46.21 39.18 -23.35
C PHE A 112 46.44 40.68 -23.46
N THR A 113 47.28 41.09 -24.43
CA THR A 113 47.54 42.49 -24.75
C THR A 113 46.72 42.91 -25.95
N LEU A 114 46.28 44.17 -25.97
CA LEU A 114 45.51 44.72 -27.08
C LEU A 114 46.40 44.74 -28.34
N PRO A 115 45.96 44.20 -29.50
CA PRO A 115 46.74 44.24 -30.73
C PRO A 115 47.04 45.67 -31.18
N GLU A 116 48.19 45.92 -31.82
CA GLU A 116 48.52 47.24 -32.38
C GLU A 116 47.69 47.59 -33.64
N SER A 117 47.34 46.58 -34.45
CA SER A 117 46.52 46.75 -35.67
C SER A 117 45.83 45.45 -36.05
N LEU A 118 44.61 45.57 -36.58
CA LEU A 118 43.84 44.46 -37.14
C LEU A 118 43.66 44.60 -38.66
N VAL A 119 44.45 45.44 -39.34
CA VAL A 119 44.32 45.63 -40.79
C VAL A 119 44.72 44.33 -41.54
N PRO A 120 43.84 43.74 -42.37
CA PRO A 120 44.18 42.53 -43.12
C PRO A 120 45.20 42.85 -44.23
N PRO A 121 46.12 41.91 -44.55
CA PRO A 121 47.16 42.13 -45.56
C PRO A 121 46.62 42.23 -47.00
N LEU A 122 45.46 41.63 -47.27
CA LEU A 122 44.70 41.69 -48.53
C LEU A 122 43.24 41.97 -48.19
N SER A 123 42.45 42.51 -49.13
CA SER A 123 40.99 42.56 -48.91
C SER A 123 40.42 41.15 -49.05
N ILE A 124 39.67 40.70 -48.05
CA ILE A 124 39.14 39.33 -47.96
C ILE A 124 37.64 39.40 -48.17
N HIS A 125 37.13 38.59 -49.10
CA HIS A 125 35.70 38.36 -49.29
C HIS A 125 35.44 36.86 -49.21
N VAL A 126 34.63 36.45 -48.24
CA VAL A 126 34.20 35.07 -48.06
C VAL A 126 32.68 35.03 -48.21
N GLY A 127 32.21 34.46 -49.32
CA GLY A 127 30.80 34.43 -49.69
C GLY A 127 29.97 33.63 -48.70
N LYS A 128 30.17 32.30 -48.68
CA LYS A 128 29.47 31.38 -47.77
C LYS A 128 30.41 30.37 -47.14
N VAL A 129 30.52 30.37 -45.83
CA VAL A 129 31.12 29.25 -45.08
C VAL A 129 30.00 28.48 -44.40
N GLN A 130 30.02 27.16 -44.52
CA GLN A 130 29.08 26.25 -43.86
C GLN A 130 29.88 25.15 -43.15
N VAL A 131 29.63 24.98 -41.86
CA VAL A 131 30.19 23.89 -41.06
C VAL A 131 29.02 23.08 -40.52
N ASP A 132 28.90 21.82 -40.94
CA ASP A 132 27.76 21.00 -40.55
C ASP A 132 27.80 20.70 -39.04
N GLN A 133 29.00 20.43 -38.51
CA GLN A 133 29.23 20.30 -37.07
C GLN A 133 30.52 21.00 -36.63
N LEU A 134 30.40 22.04 -35.80
CA LEU A 134 31.52 22.67 -35.10
C LEU A 134 31.56 22.18 -33.65
N THR A 135 32.71 21.65 -33.23
CA THR A 135 33.00 21.29 -31.85
C THR A 135 34.10 22.21 -31.34
N TYR A 136 33.84 22.99 -30.30
CA TYR A 136 34.84 23.82 -29.63
C TYR A 136 34.95 23.31 -28.19
N ASP A 137 36.07 22.66 -27.88
CA ASP A 137 36.28 21.88 -26.65
C ASP A 137 35.10 20.91 -26.41
N ALA A 138 34.24 21.19 -25.40
CA ALA A 138 33.05 20.39 -25.11
C ALA A 138 31.77 20.87 -25.80
N LEU A 139 31.77 22.06 -26.40
CA LEU A 139 30.59 22.69 -27.00
C LEU A 139 30.40 22.22 -28.44
N ARG A 140 29.15 21.92 -28.82
CA ARG A 140 28.79 21.48 -30.18
C ARG A 140 27.76 22.43 -30.80
N PHE A 141 28.03 22.85 -32.02
CA PHE A 141 27.18 23.72 -32.83
C PHE A 141 26.89 23.02 -34.16
N GLN A 142 25.66 23.10 -34.63
CA GLN A 142 25.24 22.50 -35.91
C GLN A 142 24.90 23.60 -36.92
N ASP A 143 25.11 23.30 -38.20
CA ASP A 143 24.77 24.18 -39.33
C ASP A 143 25.30 25.61 -39.16
N VAL A 144 26.58 25.73 -38.80
CA VAL A 144 27.24 27.04 -38.63
C VAL A 144 27.46 27.66 -40.00
N ARG A 145 26.80 28.79 -40.25
CA ARG A 145 26.90 29.55 -41.50
C ARG A 145 27.54 30.89 -41.22
N LEU A 146 28.50 31.30 -42.03
CA LEU A 146 29.09 32.63 -41.90
C LEU A 146 29.48 33.25 -43.25
N SER A 147 29.39 34.58 -43.32
CA SER A 147 29.82 35.42 -44.44
C SER A 147 30.63 36.59 -43.90
N LEU A 148 31.81 36.82 -44.47
CA LEU A 148 32.81 37.75 -43.94
C LEU A 148 33.40 38.62 -45.04
N ASP A 149 33.40 39.93 -44.80
CA ASP A 149 34.13 40.92 -45.58
C ASP A 149 35.17 41.61 -44.69
N ALA A 150 36.41 41.67 -45.13
CA ALA A 150 37.47 42.39 -44.41
C ALA A 150 38.27 43.28 -45.36
N ASN A 151 38.42 44.54 -44.97
CA ASN A 151 39.22 45.53 -45.71
C ASN A 151 40.04 46.38 -44.75
N LYS A 152 40.70 47.43 -45.24
CA LYS A 152 41.55 48.29 -44.40
C LYS A 152 40.81 49.04 -43.30
N ALA A 153 39.49 49.22 -43.40
CA ALA A 153 38.69 49.99 -42.46
C ALA A 153 37.98 49.12 -41.40
N ALA A 154 37.45 47.96 -41.78
CA ALA A 154 36.70 47.11 -40.88
C ALA A 154 36.74 45.63 -41.27
N TRP A 155 36.52 44.77 -40.26
CA TRP A 155 36.03 43.41 -40.40
C TRP A 155 34.51 43.44 -40.22
N GLU A 156 33.78 43.02 -41.24
CA GLU A 156 32.31 42.97 -41.27
C GLU A 156 31.86 41.51 -41.42
N LEU A 157 31.34 40.96 -40.34
CA LEU A 157 30.61 39.69 -40.33
C LEU A 157 29.16 40.02 -40.71
N LYS A 158 28.80 39.76 -41.98
CA LYS A 158 27.50 40.17 -42.55
C LYS A 158 26.37 39.23 -42.20
N GLU A 159 26.66 37.94 -42.16
CA GLU A 159 25.72 36.92 -41.71
C GLU A 159 26.54 35.89 -40.93
N ALA A 160 26.20 35.66 -39.67
CA ALA A 160 26.69 34.53 -38.92
C ALA A 160 25.52 33.87 -38.21
N GLY A 161 25.32 32.57 -38.40
CA GLY A 161 24.25 31.86 -37.74
C GLY A 161 24.60 30.42 -37.46
N PHE A 162 23.92 29.84 -36.48
CA PHE A 162 24.05 28.44 -36.14
C PHE A 162 22.76 27.96 -35.48
N GLU A 163 22.50 26.66 -35.56
CA GLU A 163 21.40 26.04 -34.83
C GLU A 163 21.82 25.77 -33.38
N SER A 164 21.06 26.32 -32.44
CA SER A 164 21.23 26.10 -31.01
C SER A 164 20.00 25.41 -30.41
N PRO A 165 20.10 24.78 -29.22
CA PRO A 165 18.93 24.26 -28.51
C PRO A 165 17.86 25.33 -28.21
N PHE A 166 18.21 26.62 -28.28
CA PHE A 166 17.33 27.74 -27.98
C PHE A 166 16.75 28.41 -29.24
N GLY A 167 17.11 27.95 -30.44
CA GLY A 167 16.71 28.55 -31.71
C GLY A 167 17.85 28.74 -32.70
N ILE A 168 17.49 29.25 -33.87
CA ILE A 168 18.45 29.71 -34.86
C ILE A 168 19.01 31.04 -34.36
N VAL A 169 20.32 31.06 -34.12
CA VAL A 169 21.05 32.27 -33.75
C VAL A 169 21.48 32.94 -35.05
N SER A 170 21.34 34.27 -35.13
CA SER A 170 21.85 35.08 -36.24
C SER A 170 22.53 36.31 -35.67
N ALA A 171 23.70 36.66 -36.17
CA ALA A 171 24.53 37.73 -35.67
C ALA A 171 25.19 38.50 -36.81
N GLU A 172 25.29 39.81 -36.63
CA GLU A 172 26.06 40.74 -37.45
C GLU A 172 27.06 41.45 -36.55
N LEU A 173 28.30 41.58 -37.00
CA LEU A 173 29.37 42.20 -36.24
C LEU A 173 30.24 43.07 -37.14
N LYS A 174 30.53 44.29 -36.69
CA LYS A 174 31.46 45.21 -37.32
C LYS A 174 32.55 45.59 -36.33
N LEU A 175 33.80 45.29 -36.70
CA LEU A 175 34.99 45.57 -35.91
C LEU A 175 35.92 46.49 -36.69
N GLY A 176 36.23 47.66 -36.15
CA GLY A 176 37.22 48.59 -36.71
C GLY A 176 38.63 48.01 -36.67
N THR A 177 39.45 48.32 -37.67
CA THR A 177 40.81 47.75 -37.80
C THR A 177 41.91 48.54 -37.09
N HIS A 178 41.59 49.71 -36.53
CA HIS A 178 42.51 50.62 -35.84
C HIS A 178 42.01 50.92 -34.42
N ALA A 179 42.93 51.10 -33.47
CA ALA A 179 42.61 51.51 -32.11
C ALA A 179 41.75 52.80 -32.10
N PRO A 180 40.67 52.87 -31.30
CA PRO A 180 40.31 51.97 -30.19
C PRO A 180 39.64 50.65 -30.61
N PHE A 181 39.51 50.36 -31.91
CA PHE A 181 38.83 49.20 -32.47
C PHE A 181 37.33 49.21 -32.14
N SER A 182 36.62 50.17 -32.73
CA SER A 182 35.17 50.32 -32.55
C SER A 182 34.46 49.00 -32.82
N LEU A 183 33.61 48.59 -31.89
CA LEU A 183 32.83 47.36 -31.94
C LEU A 183 31.35 47.71 -31.94
N ASP A 184 30.65 47.25 -32.97
CA ASP A 184 29.19 47.34 -33.07
C ASP A 184 28.66 46.02 -33.60
N GLY A 185 27.62 45.50 -32.97
CA GLY A 185 27.06 44.22 -33.37
C GLY A 185 25.71 43.95 -32.73
N LYS A 186 24.97 43.08 -33.38
CA LYS A 186 23.62 42.69 -32.99
C LYS A 186 23.45 41.22 -33.28
N ALA A 187 22.87 40.52 -32.32
CA ALA A 187 22.53 39.12 -32.43
C ALA A 187 21.05 38.92 -32.08
N THR A 188 20.39 38.06 -32.83
CA THR A 188 19.01 37.65 -32.60
C THR A 188 18.96 36.14 -32.44
N VAL A 189 18.10 35.67 -31.56
CA VAL A 189 17.76 34.25 -31.45
C VAL A 189 16.29 34.13 -31.81
N ASN A 190 15.96 33.23 -32.74
CA ASN A 190 14.58 33.00 -33.17
C ASN A 190 14.24 31.51 -33.12
N HIS A 191 13.13 31.19 -32.47
CA HIS A 191 12.58 29.86 -32.29
C HIS A 191 11.05 29.95 -32.13
N GLU A 192 10.32 28.86 -32.39
CA GLU A 192 8.86 28.82 -32.22
C GLU A 192 8.39 29.24 -30.81
N LYS A 193 9.24 29.02 -29.81
CA LYS A 193 8.96 29.26 -28.38
C LYS A 193 9.93 30.23 -27.70
N ALA A 194 10.84 30.85 -28.45
CA ALA A 194 11.84 31.73 -27.87
C ALA A 194 12.29 32.81 -28.85
N GLU A 195 12.42 34.02 -28.35
CA GLU A 195 12.98 35.16 -29.06
C GLU A 195 14.01 35.84 -28.16
N GLY A 196 15.08 36.35 -28.75
CA GLY A 196 16.09 37.08 -28.02
C GLY A 196 16.82 38.08 -28.89
N THR A 197 17.27 39.15 -28.27
CA THR A 197 18.09 40.18 -28.90
C THR A 197 19.25 40.52 -27.99
N ALA A 198 20.45 40.58 -28.54
CA ALA A 198 21.63 41.07 -27.88
C ALA A 198 22.30 42.14 -28.74
N GLN A 199 22.76 43.22 -28.11
CA GLN A 199 23.54 44.27 -28.73
C GLN A 199 24.90 44.32 -28.06
N VAL A 200 25.94 44.48 -28.88
CA VAL A 200 27.30 44.74 -28.43
C VAL A 200 27.74 46.08 -28.99
N ALA A 201 28.25 46.95 -28.14
CA ALA A 201 28.69 48.28 -28.52
C ALA A 201 29.93 48.71 -27.73
N GLY A 202 30.68 49.68 -28.26
CA GLY A 202 31.85 50.25 -27.60
C GLY A 202 33.11 50.01 -28.41
N ASP A 203 34.15 49.52 -27.75
CA ASP A 203 35.43 49.22 -28.38
C ASP A 203 36.07 47.98 -27.72
N LEU A 204 37.14 47.44 -28.30
CA LEU A 204 37.76 46.20 -27.78
C LEU A 204 38.30 46.33 -26.34
N HIS A 205 38.49 47.56 -25.84
CA HIS A 205 38.91 47.81 -24.47
C HIS A 205 37.71 47.85 -23.51
N ASP A 206 36.60 48.45 -23.94
CA ASP A 206 35.36 48.62 -23.17
C ASP A 206 34.14 48.16 -23.98
N ILE A 207 33.79 46.89 -23.83
CA ILE A 207 32.68 46.25 -24.52
C ILE A 207 31.44 46.29 -23.64
N ARG A 208 30.38 46.92 -24.13
CA ARG A 208 29.06 46.93 -23.48
C ARG A 208 28.14 45.91 -24.15
N PHE A 209 27.56 45.05 -23.33
CA PHE A 209 26.58 44.06 -23.73
C PHE A 209 25.23 44.37 -23.09
N GLU A 210 24.20 44.47 -23.93
CA GLU A 210 22.80 44.55 -23.51
C GLU A 210 22.04 43.43 -24.19
N GLY A 211 21.41 42.55 -23.40
CA GLY A 211 20.71 41.37 -23.89
C GLY A 211 19.36 41.18 -23.22
N GLN A 212 18.37 40.82 -24.02
CA GLN A 212 17.06 40.38 -23.57
C GLN A 212 16.69 39.07 -24.26
N PHE A 213 16.17 38.13 -23.50
CA PHE A 213 15.71 36.83 -23.99
C PHE A 213 14.38 36.50 -23.35
N ALA A 214 13.39 36.18 -24.18
CA ALA A 214 12.07 35.74 -23.77
C ALA A 214 11.77 34.42 -24.47
N GLY A 215 11.74 33.33 -23.73
CA GLY A 215 11.61 32.03 -24.36
C GLY A 215 11.47 30.91 -23.36
N PHE A 216 10.75 29.85 -23.77
CA PHE A 216 10.51 28.68 -22.93
C PHE A 216 9.85 29.03 -21.57
N GLY A 217 9.06 30.12 -21.55
CA GLY A 217 8.42 30.65 -20.35
C GLY A 217 9.34 31.48 -19.43
N ALA A 218 10.62 31.63 -19.78
CA ALA A 218 11.59 32.43 -19.05
C ALA A 218 11.77 33.83 -19.65
N GLU A 219 12.05 34.80 -18.80
CA GLU A 219 12.45 36.15 -19.20
C GLU A 219 13.80 36.47 -18.58
N VAL A 220 14.79 36.83 -19.41
CA VAL A 220 16.14 37.18 -18.96
C VAL A 220 16.52 38.54 -19.52
N LYS A 221 16.97 39.44 -18.64
CA LYS A 221 17.57 40.72 -18.99
C LYS A 221 18.95 40.78 -18.38
N ALA A 222 19.96 41.05 -19.20
CA ALA A 222 21.34 41.12 -18.78
C ALA A 222 22.00 42.37 -19.36
N ASN A 223 22.63 43.15 -18.48
CA ASN A 223 23.48 44.27 -18.84
C ASN A 223 24.86 44.01 -18.26
N ALA A 224 25.87 44.00 -19.11
CA ALA A 224 27.25 43.74 -18.69
C ALA A 224 28.22 44.72 -19.34
N LYS A 225 29.23 45.10 -18.57
CA LYS A 225 30.43 45.77 -19.06
C LYS A 225 31.55 44.74 -19.03
N VAL A 226 32.21 44.54 -20.16
CA VAL A 226 33.27 43.54 -20.33
C VAL A 226 34.53 44.23 -20.81
N THR A 227 35.64 43.96 -20.13
CA THR A 227 36.96 44.56 -20.43
C THR A 227 37.97 43.43 -20.61
N PRO A 228 38.03 42.79 -21.80
CA PRO A 228 38.78 41.53 -22.02
C PRO A 228 40.29 41.63 -21.77
N PHE A 229 40.86 42.84 -21.89
CA PHE A 229 42.29 43.11 -21.75
C PHE A 229 42.67 43.78 -20.41
N ALA A 230 41.70 43.99 -19.51
CA ALA A 230 41.95 44.48 -18.16
C ALA A 230 42.22 43.31 -17.20
N GLY A 231 42.79 43.59 -16.01
CA GLY A 231 42.99 42.57 -14.97
C GLY A 231 41.69 41.92 -14.47
N PHE A 232 40.54 42.52 -14.76
CA PHE A 232 39.21 41.97 -14.47
C PHE A 232 38.29 42.07 -15.68
N ILE A 233 37.70 40.94 -16.07
CA ILE A 233 36.98 40.83 -17.34
C ILE A 233 35.55 41.39 -17.24
N LEU A 234 34.91 41.41 -16.05
CA LEU A 234 33.49 41.75 -15.89
C LEU A 234 33.22 42.88 -14.85
N PRO A 235 33.69 44.13 -15.07
CA PRO A 235 33.56 45.23 -14.11
C PRO A 235 32.15 45.48 -13.55
N SER A 236 31.12 45.24 -14.35
CA SER A 236 29.74 45.34 -13.89
C SER A 236 28.84 44.33 -14.56
N LEU A 237 27.97 43.71 -13.77
CA LEU A 237 26.90 42.83 -14.24
C LEU A 237 25.60 43.17 -13.51
N SER A 238 24.54 43.36 -14.28
CA SER A 238 23.16 43.38 -13.78
C SER A 238 22.38 42.31 -14.53
N LEU A 239 22.00 41.25 -13.82
CA LEU A 239 21.22 40.14 -14.35
C LEU A 239 19.89 40.04 -13.62
N ASN A 240 18.79 39.99 -14.38
CA ASN A 240 17.46 39.68 -13.88
C ASN A 240 16.86 38.58 -14.74
N ALA A 241 16.62 37.42 -14.15
CA ALA A 241 16.01 36.28 -14.79
C ALA A 241 14.75 35.88 -14.02
N LYS A 242 13.66 35.60 -14.74
CA LYS A 242 12.37 35.18 -14.18
C LYS A 242 11.90 33.91 -14.87
N ASN A 243 11.22 33.06 -14.10
CA ASN A 243 10.57 31.84 -14.56
C ASN A 243 11.49 30.88 -15.34
N VAL A 244 12.79 30.86 -15.02
CA VAL A 244 13.74 29.95 -15.65
C VAL A 244 13.44 28.52 -15.19
N ASP A 245 13.11 27.66 -16.16
CA ASP A 245 12.90 26.23 -15.96
C ASP A 245 13.89 25.44 -16.84
N PRO A 246 15.00 24.93 -16.27
CA PRO A 246 16.01 24.18 -17.01
C PRO A 246 15.46 22.92 -17.69
N SER A 247 14.35 22.36 -17.21
CA SER A 247 13.70 21.19 -17.84
C SER A 247 13.16 21.47 -19.25
N GLN A 248 12.95 22.74 -19.59
CA GLN A 248 12.57 23.15 -20.95
C GLN A 248 13.75 23.10 -21.94
N VAL A 249 14.99 23.07 -21.43
CA VAL A 249 16.22 22.96 -22.24
C VAL A 249 16.60 21.50 -22.43
N SER A 250 16.49 20.69 -21.37
CA SER A 250 16.67 19.24 -21.44
C SER A 250 15.69 18.56 -20.49
N ALA A 251 14.94 17.60 -21.01
CA ALA A 251 13.91 16.85 -20.27
C ALA A 251 14.47 16.06 -19.08
N ASP A 252 15.79 15.83 -19.04
CA ASP A 252 16.48 15.11 -17.95
C ASP A 252 16.68 15.99 -16.70
N TRP A 253 16.51 17.31 -16.83
CA TRP A 253 16.63 18.23 -15.70
C TRP A 253 15.32 18.33 -14.90
N PRO A 254 15.38 18.45 -13.56
CA PRO A 254 14.19 18.61 -12.74
C PRO A 254 13.42 19.88 -13.08
N GLN A 255 12.09 19.82 -12.98
CA GLN A 255 11.24 21.00 -13.14
C GLN A 255 11.52 22.00 -12.01
N SER A 256 11.72 23.26 -12.38
CA SER A 256 11.89 24.36 -11.43
C SER A 256 11.34 25.67 -12.00
N ARG A 257 11.12 26.67 -11.15
CA ARG A 257 10.75 28.01 -11.60
C ARG A 257 11.61 29.03 -10.87
N ILE A 258 12.79 29.23 -11.44
CA ILE A 258 13.87 30.02 -10.89
C ILE A 258 13.70 31.49 -11.25
N GLN A 259 13.80 32.34 -10.24
CA GLN A 259 13.96 33.78 -10.36
C GLN A 259 15.35 34.11 -9.83
N ALA A 260 16.21 34.72 -10.64
CA ALA A 260 17.57 35.04 -10.25
C ALA A 260 17.83 36.53 -10.46
N THR A 261 18.37 37.19 -9.44
CA THR A 261 18.90 38.55 -9.52
C THR A 261 20.35 38.53 -9.08
N ALA A 262 21.22 39.08 -9.92
CA ALA A 262 22.62 39.27 -9.58
C ALA A 262 23.07 40.68 -9.95
N GLU A 263 23.68 41.37 -8.99
CA GLU A 263 24.30 42.67 -9.17
C GLU A 263 25.76 42.57 -8.73
N ILE A 264 26.68 42.87 -9.65
CA ILE A 264 28.12 42.92 -9.41
C ILE A 264 28.63 44.28 -9.88
N GLN A 265 29.41 44.94 -9.04
CA GLN A 265 30.12 46.18 -9.38
C GLN A 265 31.54 46.14 -8.83
N THR A 266 32.51 46.52 -9.65
CA THR A 266 33.87 46.83 -9.20
C THR A 266 34.03 48.30 -8.92
N LYS A 267 34.63 48.63 -7.78
CA LYS A 267 35.04 49.99 -7.44
C LYS A 267 36.41 50.31 -8.04
N ALA A 268 36.79 51.59 -8.00
CA ALA A 268 38.07 52.09 -8.50
C ALA A 268 39.29 51.53 -7.75
N ASP A 269 39.11 50.98 -6.55
CA ASP A 269 40.13 50.30 -5.74
C ASP A 269 40.22 48.79 -6.03
N GLU A 270 39.61 48.33 -7.14
CA GLU A 270 39.51 46.92 -7.55
C GLU A 270 38.74 46.03 -6.57
N SER A 271 38.03 46.60 -5.59
CA SER A 271 37.13 45.82 -4.74
C SER A 271 35.84 45.47 -5.50
N VAL A 272 35.40 44.22 -5.32
CA VAL A 272 34.14 43.71 -5.89
C VAL A 272 33.07 43.77 -4.81
N ALA A 273 31.91 44.34 -5.13
CA ALA A 273 30.76 44.32 -4.27
C ALA A 273 29.52 43.88 -5.06
N GLY A 274 28.66 43.09 -4.43
CA GLY A 274 27.44 42.64 -5.08
C GLY A 274 26.54 41.77 -4.23
N SER A 275 25.45 41.33 -4.84
CA SER A 275 24.54 40.35 -4.22
C SER A 275 23.97 39.40 -5.26
N VAL A 276 23.72 38.16 -4.83
CA VAL A 276 23.02 37.15 -5.63
C VAL A 276 21.85 36.64 -4.82
N ARG A 277 20.69 36.57 -5.46
CA ARG A 277 19.49 35.92 -4.94
C ARG A 277 18.89 35.04 -6.03
N ILE A 278 18.65 33.78 -5.69
CA ILE A 278 18.02 32.80 -6.56
C ILE A 278 16.84 32.22 -5.80
N ASP A 279 15.63 32.37 -6.30
CA ASP A 279 14.40 31.84 -5.71
C ASP A 279 13.77 30.81 -6.65
N ASN A 280 13.53 29.60 -6.17
CA ASN A 280 12.70 28.63 -6.86
C ASN A 280 11.30 28.65 -6.24
N THR A 281 10.31 29.01 -7.05
CA THR A 281 8.92 29.15 -6.59
C THR A 281 8.13 27.85 -6.57
N ILE A 282 8.70 26.75 -7.09
CA ILE A 282 8.10 25.40 -7.08
C ILE A 282 9.06 24.35 -6.48
N PRO A 283 9.54 24.51 -5.24
CA PRO A 283 10.42 23.52 -4.64
C PRO A 283 9.70 22.18 -4.46
N GLY A 284 10.43 21.08 -4.62
CA GLY A 284 9.89 19.74 -4.44
C GLY A 284 10.95 18.66 -4.53
N THR A 285 10.58 17.42 -4.23
CA THR A 285 11.52 16.31 -4.23
C THR A 285 11.92 15.87 -5.64
N ILE A 286 13.11 15.29 -5.78
CA ILE A 286 13.67 14.87 -7.07
C ILE A 286 12.81 13.76 -7.70
N ASP A 287 12.21 12.88 -6.90
CA ASP A 287 11.29 11.83 -7.36
C ASP A 287 9.92 12.34 -7.79
N ALA A 288 9.56 13.56 -7.39
CA ALA A 288 8.44 14.30 -7.98
C ALA A 288 8.86 15.09 -9.24
N ASN A 289 10.07 14.82 -9.77
CA ASN A 289 10.73 15.55 -10.86
C ASN A 289 10.87 17.05 -10.59
N ARG A 290 11.17 17.45 -9.34
CA ARG A 290 11.33 18.85 -8.92
C ARG A 290 12.66 19.11 -8.22
N LEU A 291 13.10 20.37 -8.23
CA LEU A 291 14.29 20.80 -7.52
C LEU A 291 13.96 21.13 -6.05
N PRO A 292 14.62 20.51 -5.04
CA PRO A 292 14.31 20.75 -3.63
C PRO A 292 14.74 22.14 -3.12
N LEU A 293 15.64 22.80 -3.84
CA LEU A 293 16.10 24.15 -3.52
C LEU A 293 14.91 25.12 -3.54
N ARG A 294 14.74 25.90 -2.46
CA ARG A 294 13.77 26.99 -2.33
C ARG A 294 14.42 28.35 -2.61
N THR A 295 15.54 28.65 -1.96
CA THR A 295 16.22 29.95 -2.13
C THR A 295 17.73 29.81 -1.92
N VAL A 296 18.54 30.55 -2.70
CA VAL A 296 19.95 30.83 -2.42
C VAL A 296 20.14 32.33 -2.29
N THR A 297 20.82 32.77 -1.25
CA THR A 297 21.25 34.16 -1.09
C THR A 297 22.72 34.23 -0.72
N ALA A 298 23.45 35.16 -1.31
CA ALA A 298 24.84 35.46 -0.94
C ALA A 298 25.16 36.94 -1.17
N ARG A 299 26.04 37.51 -0.33
CA ARG A 299 26.71 38.78 -0.60
C ARG A 299 28.04 38.50 -1.27
N MET A 300 28.36 39.24 -2.31
CA MET A 300 29.65 39.15 -2.99
C MET A 300 30.56 40.27 -2.49
N GLY A 301 31.77 39.90 -2.09
CA GLY A 301 32.85 40.79 -1.65
C GLY A 301 34.18 40.38 -2.28
N GLY A 302 35.29 40.94 -1.79
CA GLY A 302 36.64 40.60 -2.23
C GLY A 302 37.18 41.57 -3.28
N ASN A 303 37.97 41.04 -4.22
CA ASN A 303 38.63 41.82 -5.27
C ASN A 303 38.51 41.12 -6.63
N THR A 304 39.11 41.72 -7.65
CA THR A 304 39.11 41.25 -9.04
C THR A 304 39.70 39.85 -9.25
N GLN A 305 40.57 39.38 -8.35
CA GLN A 305 41.19 38.05 -8.43
C GLN A 305 40.44 37.00 -7.61
N ILE A 306 39.81 37.43 -6.51
CA ILE A 306 39.18 36.56 -5.52
C ILE A 306 37.84 37.18 -5.11
N MET A 307 36.74 36.56 -5.53
CA MET A 307 35.40 36.91 -5.05
C MET A 307 35.06 36.09 -3.82
N LEU A 308 34.64 36.76 -2.75
CA LEU A 308 34.16 36.13 -1.52
C LEU A 308 32.63 36.05 -1.55
N LEU A 309 32.08 34.87 -1.29
CA LEU A 309 30.65 34.64 -1.04
C LEU A 309 30.41 34.70 0.47
N GLU A 310 30.01 35.86 0.95
CA GLU A 310 29.69 36.09 2.35
C GLU A 310 28.20 35.86 2.62
N GLN A 311 27.86 35.39 3.83
CA GLN A 311 26.47 35.15 4.23
C GLN A 311 25.71 34.23 3.25
N LEU A 312 26.39 33.20 2.73
CA LEU A 312 25.80 32.23 1.81
C LEU A 312 24.77 31.39 2.56
N VAL A 313 23.53 31.42 2.11
CA VAL A 313 22.42 30.66 2.67
C VAL A 313 21.74 29.91 1.53
N MET A 314 21.65 28.59 1.65
CA MET A 314 20.91 27.71 0.74
C MET A 314 19.77 27.06 1.52
N ASP A 315 18.55 27.44 1.18
CA ASP A 315 17.32 26.93 1.76
C ASP A 315 16.75 25.84 0.85
N MET A 316 16.63 24.63 1.37
CA MET A 316 16.14 23.44 0.66
C MET A 316 14.69 23.10 1.03
N GLY A 317 13.93 24.08 1.53
CA GLY A 317 12.52 23.92 1.90
C GLY A 317 12.33 22.92 3.03
N ALA A 318 11.55 21.87 2.78
CA ALA A 318 11.28 20.82 3.77
C ALA A 318 12.54 20.03 4.17
N ALA A 319 13.57 20.00 3.32
CA ALA A 319 14.82 19.31 3.59
C ALA A 319 15.72 20.07 4.58
N GLY A 320 15.49 21.35 4.86
CA GLY A 320 16.29 22.15 5.79
C GLY A 320 17.16 23.20 5.11
N GLN A 321 18.17 23.71 5.81
CA GLN A 321 18.97 24.86 5.36
C GLN A 321 20.47 24.64 5.59
N PHE A 322 21.27 25.17 4.66
CA PHE A 322 22.72 25.30 4.78
C PHE A 322 23.11 26.77 4.87
N SER A 323 24.03 27.09 5.77
CA SER A 323 24.63 28.42 5.91
C SER A 323 26.14 28.31 5.84
N GLY A 324 26.82 29.27 5.21
CA GLY A 324 28.25 29.16 4.99
C GLY A 324 28.88 30.37 4.33
N ASN A 325 30.08 30.14 3.81
CA ASN A 325 30.82 31.10 3.02
C ASN A 325 31.52 30.38 1.85
N GLY A 326 31.99 31.18 0.91
CA GLY A 326 32.71 30.69 -0.24
C GLY A 326 33.79 31.64 -0.73
N ARG A 327 34.71 31.10 -1.53
CA ARG A 327 35.76 31.82 -2.22
C ARG A 327 35.76 31.34 -3.67
N LEU A 328 35.68 32.26 -4.60
CA LEU A 328 35.73 32.03 -6.05
C LEU A 328 36.98 32.74 -6.59
N SER A 329 37.82 32.04 -7.33
CA SER A 329 38.95 32.59 -8.09
C SER A 329 38.98 31.99 -9.49
N LEU A 330 39.85 32.50 -10.37
CA LEU A 330 40.04 31.91 -11.71
C LEU A 330 40.44 30.42 -11.62
N ASP A 331 41.25 30.06 -10.62
CA ASP A 331 41.79 28.71 -10.48
C ASP A 331 40.86 27.73 -9.74
N GLY A 332 39.75 28.21 -9.16
CA GLY A 332 38.88 27.34 -8.39
C GLY A 332 37.83 27.97 -7.46
N VAL A 333 37.10 27.09 -6.78
CA VAL A 333 35.98 27.40 -5.88
C VAL A 333 36.15 26.63 -4.56
N ASP A 334 36.12 27.35 -3.45
CA ASP A 334 36.02 26.77 -2.11
C ASP A 334 34.69 27.16 -1.48
N LEU A 335 33.95 26.19 -0.94
CA LEU A 335 32.69 26.39 -0.23
C LEU A 335 32.74 25.66 1.12
N SER A 336 32.41 26.36 2.19
CA SER A 336 32.21 25.78 3.52
C SER A 336 30.78 25.98 3.97
N LEU A 337 30.02 24.89 4.03
CA LEU A 337 28.58 24.88 4.36
C LEU A 337 28.34 24.13 5.66
N ARG A 338 27.42 24.64 6.48
CA ARG A 338 26.97 24.02 7.72
C ARG A 338 25.45 23.88 7.73
N THR A 339 24.94 22.75 8.23
CA THR A 339 23.51 22.55 8.50
C THR A 339 23.27 22.13 9.94
N GLY A 340 22.20 22.64 10.55
CA GLY A 340 21.76 22.25 11.90
C GLY A 340 20.75 21.10 11.90
N ARG A 341 20.04 20.90 10.79
CA ARG A 341 19.04 19.83 10.60
C ARG A 341 18.75 19.70 9.10
N PHE A 342 19.09 18.55 8.54
CA PHE A 342 18.84 18.20 7.15
C PHE A 342 18.04 16.89 7.04
N ASP A 343 16.91 16.95 6.36
CA ASP A 343 15.92 15.89 6.20
C ASP A 343 15.95 15.35 4.76
N LEU A 344 16.51 14.15 4.58
CA LEU A 344 16.64 13.51 3.26
C LEU A 344 15.29 13.15 2.63
N SER A 345 14.23 12.99 3.42
CA SER A 345 12.87 12.80 2.87
C SER A 345 12.37 14.03 2.10
N GLY A 346 12.91 15.22 2.41
CA GLY A 346 12.69 16.45 1.66
C GLY A 346 13.45 16.52 0.34
N ILE A 347 14.38 15.60 0.07
CA ILE A 347 15.09 15.44 -1.21
C ILE A 347 14.45 14.35 -2.06
N HIS A 348 14.04 13.23 -1.45
CA HIS A 348 13.38 12.10 -2.13
C HIS A 348 12.33 11.46 -1.21
N SER A 349 11.07 11.36 -1.66
CA SER A 349 9.94 11.09 -0.76
C SER A 349 9.92 9.68 -0.14
N SER A 350 10.56 8.69 -0.78
CA SER A 350 10.67 7.32 -0.25
C SER A 350 11.70 7.15 0.88
N ILE A 351 12.57 8.15 1.12
CA ILE A 351 13.57 8.10 2.18
C ILE A 351 12.93 8.48 3.51
N ARG A 352 13.34 7.83 4.61
CA ARG A 352 12.84 8.16 5.96
C ARG A 352 13.26 9.57 6.36
N LYS A 353 12.43 10.22 7.19
CA LYS A 353 12.77 11.54 7.76
C LYS A 353 14.07 11.48 8.56
N THR A 354 14.97 12.43 8.32
CA THR A 354 16.25 12.54 9.03
C THR A 354 16.43 13.92 9.67
N ALA A 355 17.32 14.00 10.66
CA ALA A 355 17.75 15.23 11.31
C ALA A 355 19.28 15.33 11.30
N ILE A 356 19.85 15.34 10.09
CA ILE A 356 21.30 15.34 9.89
C ILE A 356 21.87 16.73 10.21
N SER A 357 22.92 16.79 11.02
CA SER A 357 23.67 18.00 11.33
C SER A 357 25.13 17.82 10.95
N GLY A 358 25.81 18.89 10.53
CA GLY A 358 27.23 18.78 10.20
C GLY A 358 27.72 19.79 9.18
N ASN A 359 28.91 19.51 8.66
CA ASN A 359 29.64 20.38 7.75
C ASN A 359 29.90 19.66 6.42
N ILE A 360 29.75 20.40 5.33
CA ILE A 360 30.13 19.99 3.98
C ILE A 360 31.14 21.02 3.48
N ALA A 361 32.32 20.54 3.11
CA ALA A 361 33.33 21.36 2.48
C ALA A 361 33.54 20.87 1.05
N VAL A 362 33.47 21.79 0.09
CA VAL A 362 33.74 21.52 -1.32
C VAL A 362 34.88 22.42 -1.74
N SER A 363 35.92 21.84 -2.31
CA SER A 363 37.02 22.57 -2.93
C SER A 363 37.14 22.08 -4.37
N ALA A 364 37.20 22.96 -5.33
CA ALA A 364 37.20 22.63 -6.75
C ALA A 364 38.26 23.49 -7.45
N GLU A 365 39.41 22.90 -7.74
CA GLU A 365 40.44 23.45 -8.61
C GLU A 365 40.22 22.95 -10.06
N GLU A 366 40.83 23.61 -11.04
CA GLU A 366 40.63 23.40 -12.49
C GLU A 366 40.48 21.92 -12.93
N LYS A 367 41.25 21.01 -12.31
CA LYS A 367 41.23 19.56 -12.61
C LYS A 367 40.93 18.66 -11.43
N LYS A 368 40.65 19.20 -10.24
CA LYS A 368 40.53 18.43 -9.00
C LYS A 368 39.47 19.01 -8.08
N GLN A 369 38.44 18.22 -7.81
CA GLN A 369 37.37 18.53 -6.89
C GLN A 369 37.47 17.60 -5.67
N VAL A 370 37.49 18.17 -4.48
CA VAL A 370 37.51 17.46 -3.22
C VAL A 370 36.25 17.81 -2.45
N MET A 371 35.43 16.79 -2.17
CA MET A 371 34.26 16.91 -1.31
C MET A 371 34.54 16.18 0.00
N THR A 372 34.45 16.90 1.12
CA THR A 372 34.53 16.32 2.47
C THR A 372 33.19 16.48 3.16
N VAL A 373 32.67 15.36 3.66
CA VAL A 373 31.34 15.23 4.25
C VAL A 373 31.49 14.71 5.67
N LYS A 374 31.08 15.51 6.67
CA LYS A 374 30.98 15.06 8.06
C LYS A 374 29.58 15.36 8.58
N LEU A 375 28.76 14.33 8.59
CA LEU A 375 27.34 14.39 8.90
C LEU A 375 27.02 13.48 10.08
N ALA A 376 26.18 13.94 11.00
CA ALA A 376 25.77 13.18 12.18
C ALA A 376 24.31 13.44 12.53
N GLU A 377 23.64 12.39 12.98
CA GLU A 377 22.29 12.34 13.54
C GLU A 377 22.32 11.47 14.81
N SER A 378 21.24 11.48 15.60
CA SER A 378 21.09 10.73 16.86
C SER A 378 21.60 9.28 16.86
N ARG A 379 21.54 8.55 15.73
CA ARG A 379 22.00 7.16 15.60
C ARG A 379 22.89 6.87 14.40
N LEU A 380 23.22 7.89 13.59
CA LEU A 380 23.91 7.69 12.31
C LEU A 380 24.98 8.76 12.13
N ALA A 381 26.17 8.40 11.67
CA ALA A 381 27.21 9.35 11.33
C ALA A 381 27.94 8.91 10.05
N LEU A 382 28.11 9.84 9.11
CA LEU A 382 28.82 9.65 7.86
C LEU A 382 30.05 10.56 7.85
N ASP A 383 31.22 9.96 7.64
CA ASP A 383 32.48 10.64 7.36
C ASP A 383 32.97 10.15 6.00
N ALA A 384 32.94 11.02 4.99
CA ALA A 384 33.33 10.66 3.63
C ALA A 384 34.20 11.74 3.00
N ARG A 385 35.16 11.30 2.18
CA ARG A 385 36.00 12.15 1.36
C ARG A 385 36.00 11.59 -0.05
N VAL A 386 35.55 12.41 -1.00
CA VAL A 386 35.49 12.08 -2.43
C VAL A 386 36.44 13.03 -3.15
N ILE A 387 37.29 12.49 -4.01
CA ILE A 387 38.20 13.26 -4.86
C ILE A 387 37.84 12.94 -6.30
N HIS A 388 37.40 13.93 -7.06
CA HIS A 388 37.18 13.82 -8.48
C HIS A 388 38.31 14.56 -9.20
N ALA A 389 39.16 13.84 -9.93
CA ALA A 389 40.30 14.39 -10.64
C ALA A 389 40.22 14.01 -12.12
N SER A 390 39.89 14.98 -12.99
CA SER A 390 39.77 14.87 -14.47
C SER A 390 38.97 13.66 -14.97
N ASP A 391 39.56 12.47 -14.94
CA ASP A 391 39.07 11.21 -15.48
C ASP A 391 38.98 10.10 -14.42
N ARG A 392 39.07 10.43 -13.14
CA ARG A 392 39.04 9.49 -12.01
C ARG A 392 38.27 10.04 -10.82
N LEU A 393 37.49 9.18 -10.17
CA LEU A 393 36.82 9.41 -8.91
C LEU A 393 37.44 8.50 -7.85
N ASP A 394 38.16 9.08 -6.90
CA ASP A 394 38.71 8.39 -5.73
C ASP A 394 37.81 8.59 -4.51
N LEU A 395 37.59 7.51 -3.78
CA LEU A 395 36.90 7.46 -2.50
C LEU A 395 37.91 7.02 -1.42
N PRO A 396 38.85 7.89 -1.01
CA PRO A 396 39.87 7.54 -0.02
C PRO A 396 39.31 7.29 1.39
N LEU A 397 38.09 7.77 1.67
CA LEU A 397 37.41 7.53 2.94
C LEU A 397 35.91 7.53 2.71
N PHE A 398 35.25 6.45 3.09
CA PHE A 398 33.83 6.43 3.34
C PHE A 398 33.59 5.61 4.60
N ARG A 399 33.05 6.24 5.63
CA ARG A 399 32.78 5.63 6.93
C ARG A 399 31.36 5.96 7.36
N LEU A 400 30.50 4.96 7.36
CA LEU A 400 29.13 5.04 7.84
C LEU A 400 29.01 4.31 9.18
N ARG A 401 28.79 5.04 10.26
CA ARG A 401 28.47 4.50 11.59
C ARG A 401 26.97 4.54 11.80
N ALA A 402 26.38 3.42 12.19
CA ALA A 402 24.96 3.30 12.49
C ALA A 402 24.79 2.51 13.79
N ALA A 403 24.27 3.16 14.83
CA ALA A 403 24.26 2.67 16.21
C ALA A 403 25.67 2.23 16.68
N ASN A 404 25.87 0.93 16.89
CA ASN A 404 27.14 0.31 17.32
C ASN A 404 27.92 -0.36 16.17
N GLY A 405 27.42 -0.27 14.93
CA GLY A 405 28.03 -0.85 13.75
C GLY A 405 28.67 0.18 12.82
N GLU A 406 29.55 -0.29 11.94
CA GLU A 406 30.29 0.55 11.01
C GLU A 406 30.46 -0.14 9.65
N ILE A 407 30.35 0.64 8.58
CA ILE A 407 30.80 0.29 7.22
C ILE A 407 31.92 1.24 6.84
N GLN A 408 33.02 0.68 6.36
CA GLN A 408 34.11 1.38 5.72
C GLN A 408 34.18 0.96 4.25
N LEU A 409 34.29 1.91 3.34
CA LEU A 409 34.52 1.69 1.92
C LEU A 409 35.68 2.58 1.48
N GLU A 410 36.57 2.02 0.66
CA GLU A 410 37.63 2.75 -0.01
C GLU A 410 37.75 2.25 -1.45
N GLY A 411 38.14 3.12 -2.37
CA GLY A 411 38.32 2.69 -3.75
C GLY A 411 38.43 3.82 -4.75
N SER A 412 38.37 3.45 -6.03
CA SER A 412 38.47 4.39 -7.14
C SER A 412 37.71 3.91 -8.36
N MET A 413 37.28 4.84 -9.20
CA MET A 413 36.58 4.59 -10.45
C MET A 413 37.08 5.55 -11.53
N GLY A 414 37.54 5.03 -12.67
CA GLY A 414 37.78 5.82 -13.87
C GLY A 414 36.47 6.36 -14.44
N LEU A 415 36.53 7.53 -15.05
CA LEU A 415 35.43 8.24 -15.72
C LEU A 415 35.65 8.28 -17.23
N THR A 416 36.77 7.73 -17.72
CA THR A 416 37.05 7.47 -19.14
C THR A 416 36.13 6.40 -19.73
N LEU A 417 36.29 6.09 -21.02
CA LEU A 417 35.40 5.22 -21.80
C LEU A 417 35.10 3.86 -21.13
N ALA A 418 36.09 3.22 -20.50
CA ALA A 418 35.92 1.90 -19.86
C ALA A 418 35.24 1.98 -18.48
N ARG A 419 35.47 3.09 -17.75
CA ARG A 419 35.04 3.28 -16.35
C ARG A 419 35.46 2.14 -15.43
N ASP A 420 36.76 1.83 -15.44
CA ASP A 420 37.34 0.83 -14.55
C ASP A 420 37.12 1.19 -13.08
N PHE A 421 36.82 0.23 -12.21
CA PHE A 421 36.63 0.47 -10.78
C PHE A 421 37.34 -0.56 -9.93
N SER A 422 37.71 -0.15 -8.71
CA SER A 422 38.25 -1.01 -7.67
C SER A 422 37.79 -0.50 -6.31
N PHE A 423 37.05 -1.30 -5.57
CA PHE A 423 36.53 -0.98 -4.25
C PHE A 423 36.83 -2.09 -3.25
N ASP A 424 37.28 -1.69 -2.07
CA ASP A 424 37.46 -2.52 -0.89
C ASP A 424 36.51 -2.03 0.20
N GLY A 425 35.84 -2.96 0.87
CA GLY A 425 34.79 -2.67 1.82
C GLY A 425 34.86 -3.57 3.04
N LYS A 426 34.62 -2.99 4.22
CA LYS A 426 34.58 -3.68 5.49
C LYS A 426 33.35 -3.27 6.29
N ALA A 427 32.55 -4.24 6.70
CA ALA A 427 31.47 -4.06 7.67
C ALA A 427 31.89 -4.67 9.02
N SER A 428 31.59 -3.98 10.12
CA SER A 428 31.86 -4.43 11.48
C SER A 428 30.63 -4.19 12.35
N ARG A 429 30.06 -5.26 12.89
CA ARG A 429 28.84 -5.29 13.72
C ARG A 429 27.68 -4.50 13.10
N PHE A 430 27.58 -4.49 11.78
CA PHE A 430 26.65 -3.61 11.08
C PHE A 430 25.21 -4.13 11.16
N ASN A 431 24.30 -3.28 11.61
CA ASN A 431 22.88 -3.60 11.76
C ASN A 431 22.03 -2.93 10.68
N LEU A 432 21.47 -3.73 9.76
CA LEU A 432 20.63 -3.26 8.66
C LEU A 432 19.36 -2.55 9.15
N SER A 433 18.81 -2.92 10.31
CA SER A 433 17.64 -2.25 10.89
C SER A 433 17.91 -0.79 11.28
N ALA A 434 19.18 -0.38 11.41
CA ALA A 434 19.54 1.01 11.63
C ALA A 434 19.31 1.89 10.39
N LEU A 435 19.20 1.30 9.20
CA LEU A 435 18.93 2.01 7.93
C LEU A 435 17.43 2.10 7.59
N GLY A 436 16.55 1.31 8.22
CA GLY A 436 15.17 1.21 7.76
C GLY A 436 14.34 0.09 8.40
N ALA A 437 13.25 -0.31 7.72
CA ALA A 437 12.43 -1.48 8.10
C ALA A 437 13.07 -2.77 7.58
N TYR A 438 14.35 -2.97 7.89
CA TYR A 438 15.08 -4.17 7.53
C TYR A 438 15.20 -5.10 8.73
N PRO A 439 15.38 -6.42 8.50
CA PRO A 439 15.69 -7.38 9.55
C PRO A 439 16.86 -6.93 10.43
N SER A 440 16.78 -7.23 11.73
CA SER A 440 17.90 -7.02 12.65
C SER A 440 19.08 -7.88 12.22
N SER A 441 20.28 -7.29 12.22
CA SER A 441 21.50 -7.98 11.82
C SER A 441 22.72 -7.51 12.62
N GLU A 442 23.76 -8.32 12.59
CA GLU A 442 25.10 -7.97 13.05
C GLU A 442 26.10 -8.51 12.01
N ILE A 443 26.37 -7.73 10.97
CA ILE A 443 27.16 -8.17 9.82
C ILE A 443 28.62 -7.77 10.01
N ASN A 444 29.49 -8.77 9.97
CA ASN A 444 30.94 -8.64 9.91
C ASN A 444 31.41 -9.20 8.57
N ALA A 445 31.85 -8.34 7.66
CA ALA A 445 32.15 -8.74 6.28
C ALA A 445 33.33 -7.97 5.71
N THR A 446 34.07 -8.60 4.81
CA THR A 446 34.98 -7.93 3.87
C THR A 446 34.52 -8.21 2.45
N ILE A 447 34.57 -7.20 1.59
CA ILE A 447 34.17 -7.26 0.19
C ILE A 447 35.26 -6.55 -0.62
N ALA A 448 35.72 -7.17 -1.70
CA ALA A 448 36.57 -6.55 -2.70
C ALA A 448 35.93 -6.73 -4.07
N ALA A 449 35.71 -5.64 -4.80
CA ALA A 449 35.09 -5.63 -6.11
C ALA A 449 35.96 -4.84 -7.09
N LYS A 450 36.30 -5.44 -8.24
CA LYS A 450 37.09 -4.78 -9.30
C LYS A 450 36.48 -5.07 -10.66
N GLY A 451 36.47 -4.11 -11.57
CA GLY A 451 35.77 -4.27 -12.83
C GLY A 451 35.78 -3.05 -13.73
N HIS A 452 34.88 -3.00 -14.70
CA HIS A 452 34.63 -1.86 -15.58
C HIS A 452 33.14 -1.80 -15.96
N LEU A 453 32.64 -0.63 -16.35
CA LEU A 453 31.20 -0.42 -16.60
C LEU A 453 30.84 -0.27 -18.08
N SER A 454 31.82 -0.09 -18.97
CA SER A 454 31.62 0.16 -20.41
C SER A 454 32.78 -0.41 -21.23
N PRO A 455 32.59 -0.81 -22.51
CA PRO A 455 31.33 -0.85 -23.26
C PRO A 455 30.36 -1.95 -22.79
N GLU A 456 30.87 -3.01 -22.16
CA GLU A 456 30.07 -4.01 -21.43
C GLU A 456 30.52 -4.02 -19.97
N TRP A 457 29.58 -4.11 -19.03
CA TRP A 457 29.94 -4.14 -17.62
C TRP A 457 30.54 -5.50 -17.24
N HIS A 458 31.57 -5.45 -16.40
CA HIS A 458 32.29 -6.59 -15.85
C HIS A 458 32.66 -6.31 -14.40
N ALA A 459 32.52 -7.30 -13.51
CA ALA A 459 32.90 -7.19 -12.11
C ALA A 459 33.41 -8.53 -11.55
N ALA A 460 34.61 -8.54 -11.01
CA ALA A 460 35.12 -9.60 -10.15
C ALA A 460 34.87 -9.23 -8.68
N ILE A 461 34.11 -10.06 -7.97
CA ILE A 461 33.68 -9.84 -6.60
C ILE A 461 34.22 -10.96 -5.71
N ASN A 462 34.92 -10.58 -4.64
CA ASN A 462 35.34 -11.46 -3.55
C ASN A 462 34.68 -10.97 -2.26
N TYR A 463 34.09 -11.86 -1.48
CA TYR A 463 33.57 -11.52 -0.16
C TYR A 463 33.88 -12.60 0.86
N ALA A 464 34.04 -12.20 2.12
CA ALA A 464 34.13 -13.07 3.27
C ALA A 464 33.24 -12.53 4.40
N LEU A 465 32.28 -13.34 4.84
CA LEU A 465 31.46 -13.09 6.01
C LEU A 465 32.15 -13.75 7.22
N GLN A 466 32.70 -12.92 8.08
CA GLN A 466 33.13 -13.31 9.42
C GLN A 466 31.89 -13.66 10.27
N PRO A 467 32.05 -14.25 11.47
CA PRO A 467 30.92 -14.58 12.33
C PRO A 467 29.93 -13.41 12.46
N SER A 468 28.77 -13.55 11.81
CA SER A 468 27.73 -12.54 11.69
C SER A 468 26.42 -13.09 12.23
N ARG A 469 25.40 -12.24 12.38
CA ARG A 469 24.03 -12.65 12.69
C ARG A 469 23.03 -11.98 11.75
N PHE A 470 21.99 -12.72 11.38
CA PHE A 470 20.85 -12.22 10.63
C PHE A 470 19.57 -12.82 11.24
N LEU A 471 18.64 -11.98 11.69
CA LEU A 471 17.46 -12.42 12.46
C LEU A 471 17.84 -13.36 13.62
N ASP A 472 18.88 -12.99 14.37
CA ASP A 472 19.50 -13.76 15.46
C ASP A 472 20.12 -15.12 15.09
N ASN A 473 20.03 -15.54 13.82
CA ASN A 473 20.68 -16.75 13.32
C ASN A 473 22.14 -16.47 12.93
N PRO A 474 23.10 -17.37 13.25
CA PRO A 474 24.47 -17.25 12.79
C PRO A 474 24.54 -17.18 11.26
N LEU A 475 25.29 -16.22 10.73
CA LEU A 475 25.54 -16.02 9.31
C LEU A 475 27.04 -16.09 9.05
N THR A 476 27.46 -16.98 8.16
CA THR A 476 28.85 -17.09 7.69
C THR A 476 28.87 -17.41 6.21
N GLY A 477 30.03 -17.22 5.58
CA GLY A 477 30.18 -17.51 4.17
C GLY A 477 31.40 -16.88 3.55
N LYS A 478 31.72 -17.33 2.36
CA LYS A 478 32.76 -16.75 1.52
C LYS A 478 32.36 -16.98 0.07
N GLY A 479 32.75 -16.07 -0.80
CA GLY A 479 32.59 -16.34 -2.21
C GLY A 479 33.46 -15.49 -3.10
N ARG A 480 33.70 -16.06 -4.28
CA ARG A 480 34.33 -15.39 -5.41
C ARG A 480 33.49 -15.67 -6.64
N PHE A 481 33.28 -14.65 -7.46
CA PHE A 481 32.72 -14.81 -8.80
C PHE A 481 33.04 -13.59 -9.65
N THR A 482 33.08 -13.83 -10.95
CA THR A 482 33.26 -12.82 -11.99
C THR A 482 31.99 -12.75 -12.80
N VAL A 483 31.43 -11.57 -13.00
CA VAL A 483 30.15 -11.38 -13.70
C VAL A 483 30.30 -10.36 -14.83
N THR A 484 29.68 -10.63 -15.97
CA THR A 484 29.52 -9.72 -17.11
C THR A 484 28.07 -9.66 -17.57
N ALA A 485 27.76 -8.84 -18.57
CA ALA A 485 26.45 -8.83 -19.22
C ALA A 485 26.00 -10.20 -19.76
N THR A 486 26.94 -11.10 -20.07
CA THR A 486 26.68 -12.36 -20.78
C THR A 486 27.25 -13.60 -20.11
N ALA A 487 27.98 -13.47 -18.99
CA ALA A 487 28.60 -14.60 -18.31
C ALA A 487 28.76 -14.40 -16.79
N LEU A 488 28.81 -15.52 -16.08
CA LEU A 488 29.17 -15.67 -14.68
C LEU A 488 30.29 -16.73 -14.61
N ARG A 489 31.48 -16.37 -14.15
CA ARG A 489 32.66 -17.25 -14.09
C ARG A 489 33.28 -17.27 -12.71
N ASP A 490 34.20 -18.22 -12.52
CA ASP A 490 34.97 -18.38 -11.29
C ASP A 490 34.07 -18.46 -10.05
N VAL A 491 32.87 -19.01 -10.20
CA VAL A 491 31.88 -19.06 -9.13
C VAL A 491 32.37 -20.09 -8.13
N GLU A 492 32.57 -19.62 -6.92
CA GLU A 492 32.79 -20.42 -5.73
C GLU A 492 32.08 -19.67 -4.60
N VAL A 493 30.85 -20.07 -4.29
CA VAL A 493 30.00 -19.40 -3.31
C VAL A 493 29.64 -20.39 -2.23
N LEU A 494 29.90 -20.04 -0.97
CA LEU A 494 29.50 -20.77 0.22
C LEU A 494 28.79 -19.80 1.16
N LEU A 495 27.54 -20.09 1.50
CA LEU A 495 26.75 -19.31 2.45
C LEU A 495 26.09 -20.25 3.45
N ALA A 496 26.14 -19.90 4.73
CA ALA A 496 25.46 -20.59 5.79
C ALA A 496 24.68 -19.60 6.67
N LEU A 497 23.39 -19.87 6.88
CA LEU A 497 22.48 -19.09 7.70
C LEU A 497 21.74 -20.01 8.67
N GLY A 498 22.15 -19.99 9.94
CA GLY A 498 21.73 -20.97 10.94
C GLY A 498 22.10 -22.39 10.45
N PRO A 499 21.14 -23.33 10.37
CA PRO A 499 21.38 -24.66 9.84
C PRO A 499 21.25 -24.74 8.31
N ASN A 500 20.89 -23.66 7.62
CA ASN A 500 20.75 -23.64 6.17
C ASN A 500 22.10 -23.38 5.49
N SER A 501 22.36 -24.04 4.37
CA SER A 501 23.57 -23.86 3.57
C SER A 501 23.25 -23.77 2.08
N PHE A 502 24.02 -22.95 1.37
CA PHE A 502 23.96 -22.81 -0.08
C PHE A 502 25.39 -22.85 -0.63
N ASN A 503 25.59 -23.67 -1.65
CA ASN A 503 26.86 -23.80 -2.36
C ASN A 503 26.61 -23.65 -3.86
N ALA A 504 27.43 -22.86 -4.54
CA ALA A 504 27.46 -22.82 -6.00
C ALA A 504 28.90 -22.81 -6.53
N ASN A 505 29.17 -23.61 -7.56
CA ASN A 505 30.48 -23.68 -8.19
C ASN A 505 30.43 -23.83 -9.72
N GLY A 506 31.41 -23.24 -10.41
CA GLY A 506 31.60 -23.36 -11.86
C GLY A 506 31.42 -22.06 -12.62
N ALA A 507 30.85 -22.13 -13.82
CA ALA A 507 30.67 -21.00 -14.73
C ALA A 507 29.41 -21.14 -15.58
N PHE A 508 28.85 -20.04 -16.08
CA PHE A 508 27.64 -19.98 -16.87
C PHE A 508 27.74 -18.83 -17.87
N GLY A 509 27.32 -19.01 -19.12
CA GLY A 509 27.31 -17.94 -20.12
C GLY A 509 28.02 -18.26 -21.44
N LYS A 510 28.88 -19.29 -21.49
CA LYS A 510 29.45 -19.83 -22.74
C LYS A 510 29.12 -21.30 -22.96
N ALA A 511 29.21 -21.71 -24.22
CA ALA A 511 29.11 -23.13 -24.60
C ALA A 511 30.16 -23.96 -23.85
N GLY A 512 29.72 -25.04 -23.20
CA GLY A 512 30.58 -25.93 -22.40
C GLY A 512 30.77 -25.51 -20.94
N GLU A 513 30.39 -24.30 -20.54
CA GLU A 513 30.39 -23.89 -19.14
C GLU A 513 29.17 -24.47 -18.39
N SER A 514 29.37 -24.89 -17.15
CA SER A 514 28.29 -25.34 -16.26
C SER A 514 28.47 -24.84 -14.83
N LEU A 515 27.39 -24.29 -14.28
CA LEU A 515 27.28 -23.82 -12.91
C LEU A 515 26.44 -24.82 -12.13
N ARG A 516 27.05 -25.48 -11.14
CA ARG A 516 26.34 -26.38 -10.23
C ARG A 516 25.98 -25.63 -8.96
N TRP A 517 24.81 -25.89 -8.41
CA TRP A 517 24.38 -25.33 -7.14
C TRP A 517 23.70 -26.40 -6.30
N LYS A 518 23.80 -26.23 -4.98
CA LYS A 518 23.17 -27.07 -3.97
C LYS A 518 22.65 -26.18 -2.84
N LEU A 519 21.39 -26.39 -2.48
CA LEU A 519 20.70 -25.76 -1.37
C LEU A 519 20.30 -26.85 -0.37
N ASP A 520 20.70 -26.70 0.88
CA ASP A 520 20.26 -27.54 1.99
C ASP A 520 19.74 -26.62 3.10
N ALA A 521 18.43 -26.47 3.19
CA ALA A 521 17.76 -25.57 4.10
C ALA A 521 16.79 -26.35 5.02
N PRO A 522 17.30 -27.06 6.05
CA PRO A 522 16.48 -27.83 6.98
C PRO A 522 15.65 -26.94 7.94
N LYS A 523 15.86 -25.62 7.96
CA LYS A 523 15.05 -24.67 8.73
C LYS A 523 14.89 -23.36 7.96
N LEU A 524 14.00 -23.36 6.97
CA LEU A 524 13.78 -22.19 6.10
C LEU A 524 13.36 -20.92 6.87
N ALA A 525 12.75 -21.09 8.06
CA ALA A 525 12.41 -20.02 8.99
C ALA A 525 13.57 -19.13 9.43
N ALA A 526 14.83 -19.54 9.25
CA ALA A 526 15.99 -18.67 9.47
C ALA A 526 16.04 -17.44 8.53
N LEU A 527 15.29 -17.47 7.41
CA LEU A 527 15.11 -16.32 6.51
C LEU A 527 14.07 -15.30 7.02
N GLY A 528 13.33 -15.64 8.08
CA GLY A 528 12.28 -14.81 8.67
C GLY A 528 10.87 -15.22 8.24
N LYS A 529 9.86 -14.73 8.97
CA LYS A 529 8.45 -14.93 8.60
C LYS A 529 8.18 -14.22 7.26
N PRO A 530 7.44 -14.83 6.32
CA PRO A 530 6.59 -16.03 6.47
C PRO A 530 7.22 -17.35 5.97
N PHE A 531 8.54 -17.43 5.83
CA PHE A 531 9.19 -18.65 5.36
C PHE A 531 9.19 -19.71 6.45
N GLU A 532 8.69 -20.92 6.16
CA GLU A 532 8.72 -22.06 7.09
C GLU A 532 9.01 -23.36 6.32
N GLY A 533 9.34 -24.43 7.05
CA GLY A 533 9.59 -25.76 6.49
C GLY A 533 11.04 -26.07 6.17
N THR A 534 11.23 -27.10 5.35
CA THR A 534 12.54 -27.58 4.89
C THR A 534 12.58 -27.62 3.37
N VAL A 535 13.72 -27.25 2.78
CA VAL A 535 13.97 -27.30 1.34
C VAL A 535 15.35 -27.87 1.09
N ALA A 536 15.44 -28.90 0.27
CA ALA A 536 16.69 -29.40 -0.30
C ALA A 536 16.60 -29.30 -1.82
N GLY A 537 17.70 -28.92 -2.46
CA GLY A 537 17.71 -28.71 -3.89
C GLY A 537 19.09 -28.80 -4.49
N GLU A 538 19.17 -29.24 -5.73
CA GLU A 538 20.39 -29.19 -6.50
C GLU A 538 20.11 -29.00 -7.98
N GLY A 539 21.06 -28.43 -8.70
CA GLY A 539 20.91 -28.24 -10.13
C GLY A 539 22.18 -27.82 -10.84
N THR A 540 22.10 -27.84 -12.17
CA THR A 540 23.14 -27.40 -13.09
C THR A 540 22.53 -26.44 -14.09
N LEU A 541 23.14 -25.27 -14.26
CA LEU A 541 22.85 -24.33 -15.35
C LEU A 541 24.00 -24.42 -16.36
N SER A 542 23.69 -24.40 -17.65
CA SER A 542 24.68 -24.45 -18.74
C SER A 542 24.17 -23.68 -19.96
N GLY A 543 25.06 -23.42 -20.92
CA GLY A 543 24.73 -22.64 -22.12
C GLY A 543 24.96 -21.13 -21.92
N THR A 544 24.22 -20.31 -22.66
CA THR A 544 24.30 -18.85 -22.60
C THR A 544 23.03 -18.27 -21.95
N PHE A 545 22.98 -16.98 -21.63
CA PHE A 545 21.73 -16.36 -21.15
C PHE A 545 20.59 -16.41 -22.18
N GLU A 546 20.91 -16.43 -23.48
CA GLU A 546 19.92 -16.57 -24.56
C GLU A 546 19.51 -18.02 -24.81
N ALA A 547 20.44 -18.96 -24.59
CA ALA A 547 20.29 -20.39 -24.79
C ALA A 547 20.61 -21.16 -23.50
N LEU A 548 19.89 -20.81 -22.43
CA LEU A 548 20.03 -21.42 -21.11
C LEU A 548 19.52 -22.85 -21.18
N GLN A 549 20.27 -23.76 -20.59
CA GLN A 549 19.83 -25.12 -20.27
C GLN A 549 19.95 -25.31 -18.76
N ALA A 550 18.88 -25.80 -18.14
CA ALA A 550 18.83 -26.06 -16.71
C ALA A 550 18.44 -27.52 -16.47
N LYS A 551 19.09 -28.14 -15.49
CA LYS A 551 18.64 -29.38 -14.84
C LYS A 551 18.53 -29.09 -13.35
N LEU A 552 17.39 -29.40 -12.75
CA LEU A 552 17.11 -29.10 -11.34
C LEU A 552 16.32 -30.23 -10.70
N LYS A 553 16.60 -30.42 -9.41
CA LYS A 553 15.84 -31.28 -8.50
C LYS A 553 15.58 -30.50 -7.22
N LEU A 554 14.34 -30.47 -6.77
CA LEU A 554 13.88 -29.74 -5.59
C LEU A 554 12.96 -30.63 -4.77
N ASP A 555 13.23 -30.73 -3.48
CA ASP A 555 12.46 -31.44 -2.48
C ASP A 555 12.15 -30.48 -1.34
N GLY A 556 10.87 -30.31 -0.99
CA GLY A 556 10.48 -29.46 0.12
C GLY A 556 9.36 -30.06 0.95
N SER A 557 9.38 -29.77 2.25
CA SER A 557 8.38 -30.25 3.21
C SER A 557 7.95 -29.16 4.18
N ASP A 558 6.67 -29.18 4.56
CA ASP A 558 6.06 -28.23 5.50
C ASP A 558 6.30 -26.76 5.13
N LEU A 559 6.21 -26.45 3.84
CA LEU A 559 6.57 -25.16 3.27
C LEU A 559 5.50 -24.09 3.54
N ALA A 560 5.95 -22.92 3.97
CA ALA A 560 5.18 -21.69 3.92
C ALA A 560 5.96 -20.58 3.21
N PHE A 561 5.27 -19.81 2.37
CA PHE A 561 5.83 -18.68 1.59
C PHE A 561 4.98 -17.42 1.80
N PRO A 562 5.43 -16.23 1.33
CA PRO A 562 4.60 -15.03 1.34
C PRO A 562 3.27 -15.21 0.61
N GLY A 563 2.16 -14.89 1.29
CA GLY A 563 0.79 -15.06 0.79
C GLY A 563 0.07 -16.30 1.38
N PRO A 564 -1.04 -16.76 0.78
CA PRO A 564 -1.79 -17.92 1.25
C PRO A 564 -1.18 -19.27 0.81
N VAL A 565 0.06 -19.28 0.32
CA VAL A 565 0.68 -20.48 -0.26
C VAL A 565 1.37 -21.31 0.81
N ARG A 566 0.83 -22.52 1.06
CA ARG A 566 1.41 -23.52 1.97
C ARG A 566 1.37 -24.89 1.32
N ALA A 567 2.39 -25.71 1.53
CA ALA A 567 2.42 -27.06 0.97
C ALA A 567 3.04 -28.06 1.96
N LYS A 568 2.41 -29.23 2.14
CA LYS A 568 2.98 -30.28 3.00
C LYS A 568 4.21 -30.92 2.37
N SER A 569 4.18 -31.15 1.06
CA SER A 569 5.35 -31.61 0.31
C SER A 569 5.31 -31.11 -1.12
N ILE A 570 6.47 -30.76 -1.67
CA ILE A 570 6.67 -30.48 -3.10
C ILE A 570 7.90 -31.26 -3.55
N HIS A 571 7.75 -32.03 -4.62
CA HIS A 571 8.84 -32.65 -5.35
C HIS A 571 8.83 -32.09 -6.77
N ALA A 572 9.97 -31.57 -7.24
CA ALA A 572 10.10 -31.11 -8.61
C ALA A 572 11.42 -31.61 -9.21
N ASP A 573 11.35 -32.22 -10.37
CA ASP A 573 12.50 -32.61 -11.18
C ASP A 573 12.28 -32.05 -12.58
N GLY A 574 13.29 -31.41 -13.15
CA GLY A 574 13.13 -30.82 -14.46
C GLY A 574 14.42 -30.59 -15.20
N ARG A 575 14.35 -30.81 -16.52
CA ARG A 575 15.30 -30.33 -17.51
C ARG A 575 14.57 -29.47 -18.52
N PHE A 576 14.99 -28.22 -18.69
CA PHE A 576 14.44 -27.35 -19.72
C PHE A 576 15.55 -26.50 -20.36
N GLY A 577 15.31 -26.04 -21.58
CA GLY A 577 16.14 -25.02 -22.21
C GLY A 577 15.32 -23.95 -22.91
N THR A 578 15.98 -22.82 -23.20
CA THR A 578 15.31 -21.62 -23.73
C THR A 578 15.31 -21.53 -25.25
N ARG A 579 16.05 -22.38 -25.97
CA ARG A 579 15.96 -22.42 -27.44
C ARG A 579 14.73 -23.21 -27.88
N PRO A 580 14.13 -22.87 -29.03
CA PRO A 580 12.97 -23.57 -29.59
C PRO A 580 13.11 -25.11 -29.60
N ALA A 581 14.27 -25.63 -29.98
CA ALA A 581 14.54 -27.06 -30.08
C ALA A 581 15.08 -27.71 -28.79
N ASP A 582 15.32 -26.94 -27.72
CA ASP A 582 15.81 -27.50 -26.47
C ASP A 582 14.72 -28.37 -25.82
N LEU A 583 15.16 -29.47 -25.20
CA LEU A 583 14.27 -30.40 -24.51
C LEU A 583 13.62 -29.74 -23.30
N MET A 584 12.35 -30.05 -23.09
CA MET A 584 11.59 -29.72 -21.89
C MET A 584 11.02 -31.02 -21.34
N ASP A 585 11.45 -31.38 -20.14
CA ASP A 585 11.00 -32.53 -19.36
C ASP A 585 10.91 -32.05 -17.92
N VAL A 586 9.71 -31.70 -17.46
CA VAL A 586 9.48 -31.14 -16.13
C VAL A 586 8.39 -31.96 -15.46
N ARG A 587 8.63 -32.40 -14.23
CA ARG A 587 7.66 -33.05 -13.36
C ARG A 587 7.58 -32.30 -12.03
N ILE A 588 6.37 -32.00 -11.60
CA ILE A 588 6.09 -31.39 -10.30
C ILE A 588 4.98 -32.19 -9.63
N ASP A 589 5.24 -32.67 -8.42
CA ASP A 589 4.28 -33.35 -7.56
C ASP A 589 4.16 -32.57 -6.25
N ALA A 590 2.96 -32.08 -5.93
CA ALA A 590 2.69 -31.37 -4.69
C ALA A 590 1.53 -32.04 -3.92
N ARG A 591 1.63 -32.05 -2.58
CA ARG A 591 0.57 -32.55 -1.69
C ARG A 591 0.16 -31.52 -0.66
N ASN A 592 -1.14 -31.48 -0.37
CA ASN A 592 -1.78 -30.53 0.55
C ASN A 592 -1.33 -29.08 0.27
N LEU A 593 -1.45 -28.67 -0.99
CA LEU A 593 -1.13 -27.32 -1.44
C LEU A 593 -2.33 -26.41 -1.18
N ALA A 594 -2.21 -25.51 -0.22
CA ALA A 594 -3.11 -24.38 -0.06
C ALA A 594 -2.65 -23.26 -1.01
N ALA A 595 -3.50 -22.82 -1.94
CA ALA A 595 -3.26 -21.69 -2.83
C ALA A 595 -4.59 -21.14 -3.36
N ALA A 596 -4.71 -19.82 -3.51
CA ALA A 596 -5.91 -19.14 -4.04
C ALA A 596 -7.22 -19.56 -3.33
N ASP A 597 -7.19 -19.58 -2.00
CA ASP A 597 -8.30 -19.99 -1.11
C ASP A 597 -8.80 -21.44 -1.30
N MET A 598 -8.04 -22.27 -2.02
CA MET A 598 -8.32 -23.69 -2.21
C MET A 598 -7.22 -24.56 -1.60
N LEU A 599 -7.62 -25.69 -1.03
CA LEU A 599 -6.70 -26.73 -0.53
C LEU A 599 -6.72 -27.93 -1.47
N TRP A 600 -5.62 -28.13 -2.19
CA TRP A 600 -5.42 -29.26 -3.12
C TRP A 600 -4.73 -30.42 -2.39
N SER A 601 -5.37 -31.58 -2.32
CA SER A 601 -4.80 -32.77 -1.69
C SER A 601 -3.61 -33.32 -2.48
N ALA A 602 -3.72 -33.28 -3.81
CA ALA A 602 -2.66 -33.67 -4.73
C ALA A 602 -2.68 -32.79 -5.99
N LEU A 603 -1.52 -32.41 -6.47
CA LEU A 603 -1.32 -31.75 -7.76
C LEU A 603 -0.14 -32.42 -8.45
N GLN A 604 -0.32 -32.80 -9.70
CA GLN A 604 0.75 -33.32 -10.55
C GLN A 604 0.78 -32.50 -11.83
N PHE A 605 1.97 -32.14 -12.27
CA PHE A 605 2.20 -31.45 -13.52
C PHE A 605 3.37 -32.10 -14.24
N GLN A 606 3.19 -32.36 -15.53
CA GLN A 606 4.23 -32.87 -16.40
C GLN A 606 4.26 -32.07 -17.70
N ALA A 607 5.46 -31.73 -18.15
CA ALA A 607 5.69 -31.11 -19.46
C ALA A 607 6.78 -31.89 -20.20
N ASN A 608 6.50 -32.37 -21.41
CA ASN A 608 7.44 -33.18 -22.21
C ASN A 608 7.57 -32.63 -23.64
N GLY A 609 8.76 -32.75 -24.24
CA GLY A 609 9.00 -32.43 -25.65
C GLY A 609 10.10 -31.37 -25.81
N THR A 610 9.82 -30.34 -26.59
CA THR A 610 10.70 -29.20 -26.84
C THR A 610 9.98 -27.88 -26.60
N LEU A 611 10.71 -26.78 -26.41
CA LEU A 611 10.08 -25.49 -26.17
C LEU A 611 9.12 -25.08 -27.32
N GLN A 612 9.43 -25.40 -28.58
CA GLN A 612 8.57 -25.14 -29.75
C GLN A 612 7.47 -26.17 -30.01
N ALA A 613 7.54 -27.35 -29.38
CA ALA A 613 6.59 -28.43 -29.53
C ALA A 613 6.63 -29.33 -28.29
N HIS A 614 5.67 -29.15 -27.39
CA HIS A 614 5.57 -29.89 -26.12
C HIS A 614 4.13 -30.27 -25.79
N SER A 615 4.00 -31.34 -25.02
CA SER A 615 2.77 -31.72 -24.34
C SER A 615 2.85 -31.31 -22.87
N LEU A 616 1.74 -30.78 -22.37
CA LEU A 616 1.52 -30.42 -20.97
C LEU A 616 0.40 -31.31 -20.45
N GLU A 617 0.62 -31.94 -19.31
CA GLU A 617 -0.35 -32.76 -18.62
C GLU A 617 -0.40 -32.31 -17.16
N ALA A 618 -1.60 -32.05 -16.64
CA ALA A 618 -1.76 -31.67 -15.25
C ALA A 618 -2.98 -32.35 -14.65
N SER A 619 -2.85 -32.80 -13.41
CA SER A 619 -3.94 -33.30 -12.59
C SER A 619 -3.96 -32.57 -11.25
N ALA A 620 -5.15 -32.30 -10.72
CA ALA A 620 -5.31 -31.63 -9.45
C ALA A 620 -6.57 -32.13 -8.75
N GLN A 621 -6.43 -32.55 -7.49
CA GLN A 621 -7.51 -33.13 -6.72
C GLN A 621 -7.74 -32.35 -5.42
N ASN A 622 -9.01 -32.17 -5.07
CA ASN A 622 -9.44 -31.71 -3.75
C ASN A 622 -10.77 -32.39 -3.35
N ASN A 623 -11.42 -31.91 -2.29
CA ASN A 623 -12.68 -32.45 -1.77
C ASN A 623 -13.92 -32.25 -2.68
N THR A 624 -13.80 -31.47 -3.76
CA THR A 624 -14.88 -31.13 -4.70
C THR A 624 -14.52 -31.41 -6.16
N MET A 625 -13.25 -31.37 -6.52
CA MET A 625 -12.75 -31.44 -7.89
C MET A 625 -11.70 -32.54 -8.03
N ASP A 626 -11.73 -33.21 -9.18
CA ASP A 626 -10.72 -34.16 -9.67
C ASP A 626 -10.44 -33.77 -11.12
N LEU A 627 -9.59 -32.76 -11.27
CA LEU A 627 -9.29 -32.10 -12.54
C LEU A 627 -8.16 -32.83 -13.26
N TYR A 628 -8.34 -32.97 -14.56
CA TYR A 628 -7.32 -33.47 -15.47
C TYR A 628 -7.32 -32.62 -16.74
N THR A 629 -6.14 -32.21 -17.20
CA THR A 629 -5.99 -31.47 -18.45
C THR A 629 -4.76 -31.96 -19.22
N ARG A 630 -4.91 -32.02 -20.55
CA ARG A 630 -3.82 -32.23 -21.49
C ARG A 630 -3.86 -31.14 -22.54
N ALA A 631 -2.72 -30.48 -22.77
CA ALA A 631 -2.55 -29.50 -23.81
C ALA A 631 -1.32 -29.83 -24.65
N ALA A 632 -1.32 -29.44 -25.91
CA ALA A 632 -0.14 -29.55 -26.78
C ALA A 632 0.07 -28.23 -27.49
N GLY A 633 1.32 -27.80 -27.60
CA GLY A 633 1.61 -26.51 -28.20
C GLY A 633 3.09 -26.20 -28.25
N GLY A 634 3.40 -24.95 -28.52
CA GLY A 634 4.76 -24.46 -28.65
C GLY A 634 4.88 -23.02 -28.23
N TRP A 635 6.02 -22.67 -27.64
CA TRP A 635 6.38 -21.30 -27.38
C TRP A 635 7.04 -20.69 -28.63
N LYS A 636 6.51 -19.55 -29.08
CA LYS A 636 7.10 -18.75 -30.17
C LYS A 636 7.58 -17.43 -29.62
N ALA A 637 8.86 -17.11 -29.83
CA ALA A 637 9.44 -15.85 -29.39
C ALA A 637 8.59 -14.64 -29.87
N LYS A 638 8.36 -13.67 -28.97
CA LYS A 638 7.48 -12.48 -29.17
C LYS A 638 5.97 -12.75 -29.30
N GLN A 639 5.54 -13.96 -29.62
CA GLN A 639 4.11 -14.31 -29.75
C GLN A 639 3.56 -14.98 -28.48
N GLY A 640 4.37 -15.74 -27.75
CA GLY A 640 3.96 -16.49 -26.56
C GLY A 640 3.65 -17.96 -26.86
N TRP A 641 2.92 -18.62 -25.97
CA TRP A 641 2.50 -20.00 -26.14
C TRP A 641 1.33 -20.11 -27.10
N GLY A 642 1.40 -20.97 -28.12
CA GLY A 642 0.30 -21.27 -29.01
C GLY A 642 0.13 -22.78 -29.17
N GLY A 643 -1.11 -23.26 -29.06
CA GLY A 643 -1.42 -24.68 -29.09
C GLY A 643 -2.91 -24.94 -28.97
N GLU A 644 -3.25 -26.10 -28.42
CA GLU A 644 -4.61 -26.53 -28.16
C GLU A 644 -4.71 -27.23 -26.80
N ILE A 645 -5.87 -27.08 -26.15
CA ILE A 645 -6.28 -27.93 -25.03
C ILE A 645 -6.88 -29.19 -25.66
N GLN A 646 -6.22 -30.33 -25.52
CA GLN A 646 -6.64 -31.59 -26.12
C GLN A 646 -7.68 -32.32 -25.27
N ALA A 647 -7.55 -32.21 -23.95
CA ALA A 647 -8.49 -32.75 -22.99
C ALA A 647 -8.56 -31.83 -21.78
N LEU A 648 -9.76 -31.64 -21.24
CA LEU A 648 -9.98 -31.00 -19.96
C LEU A 648 -11.21 -31.67 -19.35
N GLU A 649 -11.06 -32.34 -18.21
CA GLU A 649 -12.14 -33.04 -17.53
C GLU A 649 -12.10 -32.81 -16.03
N ASN A 650 -13.27 -32.88 -15.41
CA ASN A 650 -13.43 -32.96 -13.97
C ASN A 650 -14.23 -34.23 -13.66
N LYS A 651 -13.68 -35.12 -12.83
CA LYS A 651 -14.37 -36.32 -12.33
C LYS A 651 -14.90 -36.17 -10.90
N GLY A 652 -14.74 -34.98 -10.31
CA GLY A 652 -15.21 -34.65 -8.97
C GLY A 652 -16.73 -34.48 -8.86
N LYS A 653 -17.19 -33.76 -7.83
CA LYS A 653 -18.62 -33.55 -7.54
C LYS A 653 -19.38 -32.80 -8.63
N GLN A 654 -18.67 -32.10 -9.51
CA GLN A 654 -19.22 -31.27 -10.59
C GLN A 654 -18.58 -31.72 -11.91
N PRO A 655 -18.98 -32.88 -12.46
CA PRO A 655 -18.30 -33.44 -13.60
C PRO A 655 -18.51 -32.58 -14.85
N PHE A 656 -17.46 -32.46 -15.65
CA PHE A 656 -17.50 -31.85 -16.97
C PHE A 656 -16.37 -32.39 -17.83
N SER A 657 -16.51 -32.32 -19.15
CA SER A 657 -15.45 -32.66 -20.09
C SER A 657 -15.47 -31.76 -21.33
N LEU A 658 -14.29 -31.50 -21.87
CA LEU A 658 -14.10 -30.81 -23.14
C LEU A 658 -14.60 -31.69 -24.29
N ALA A 659 -15.48 -31.14 -25.13
CA ALA A 659 -16.10 -31.89 -26.22
C ALA A 659 -15.15 -32.17 -27.39
N SER A 660 -14.23 -31.25 -27.66
CA SER A 660 -13.26 -31.31 -28.75
C SER A 660 -12.03 -30.45 -28.43
N PRO A 661 -10.85 -30.74 -29.00
CA PRO A 661 -9.67 -29.92 -28.81
C PRO A 661 -9.93 -28.44 -29.10
N ALA A 662 -9.49 -27.55 -28.20
CA ALA A 662 -9.78 -26.12 -28.26
C ALA A 662 -8.49 -25.31 -28.48
N PRO A 663 -8.37 -24.54 -29.58
CA PRO A 663 -7.22 -23.69 -29.83
C PRO A 663 -7.04 -22.64 -28.74
N LEU A 664 -5.81 -22.54 -28.21
CA LEU A 664 -5.43 -21.60 -27.18
C LEU A 664 -4.12 -20.89 -27.57
N HIS A 665 -4.13 -19.57 -27.45
CA HIS A 665 -2.94 -18.74 -27.54
C HIS A 665 -2.82 -17.91 -26.26
N ALA A 666 -1.66 -17.98 -25.60
CA ALA A 666 -1.36 -17.24 -24.39
C ALA A 666 -0.01 -16.52 -24.54
N GLY A 667 -0.07 -15.20 -24.77
CA GLY A 667 1.09 -14.32 -24.86
C GLY A 667 0.90 -13.03 -24.07
N THR A 668 1.95 -12.23 -23.96
CA THR A 668 1.91 -10.95 -23.20
C THR A 668 1.00 -9.90 -23.82
N ARG A 669 0.80 -9.95 -25.14
CA ARG A 669 -0.04 -8.99 -25.90
C ARG A 669 -1.41 -9.54 -26.30
N LEU A 670 -1.52 -10.86 -26.43
CA LEU A 670 -2.70 -11.54 -26.94
C LEU A 670 -2.96 -12.80 -26.11
N PHE A 671 -4.17 -12.91 -25.58
CA PHE A 671 -4.74 -14.18 -25.14
C PHE A 671 -5.92 -14.48 -26.06
N SER A 672 -6.02 -15.69 -26.61
CA SER A 672 -7.20 -16.11 -27.37
C SER A 672 -7.53 -17.58 -27.12
N LEU A 673 -8.79 -17.86 -26.83
CA LEU A 673 -9.39 -19.18 -26.74
C LEU A 673 -10.54 -19.26 -27.75
N GLN A 674 -10.57 -20.29 -28.57
CA GLN A 674 -11.58 -20.46 -29.63
C GLN A 674 -12.21 -21.84 -29.53
N ASP A 675 -13.47 -21.94 -29.98
CA ASP A 675 -14.22 -23.19 -30.09
C ASP A 675 -14.21 -24.05 -28.82
N PHE A 676 -14.18 -23.40 -27.66
CA PHE A 676 -14.07 -24.08 -26.37
C PHE A 676 -15.45 -24.52 -25.88
N THR A 677 -15.71 -25.82 -26.00
CA THR A 677 -16.99 -26.44 -25.61
C THR A 677 -16.81 -27.38 -24.43
N LEU A 678 -17.38 -27.02 -23.28
CA LEU A 678 -17.51 -27.91 -22.13
C LEU A 678 -18.88 -28.58 -22.12
N THR A 679 -18.89 -29.88 -21.91
CA THR A 679 -20.09 -30.68 -21.68
C THR A 679 -20.20 -31.01 -20.20
N PHE A 680 -21.41 -30.89 -19.69
CA PHE A 680 -21.83 -31.23 -18.33
C PHE A 680 -22.90 -32.32 -18.44
N PRO A 681 -23.22 -33.08 -17.37
CA PRO A 681 -24.28 -34.09 -17.41
C PRO A 681 -25.61 -33.55 -17.92
N ASP A 682 -25.93 -32.30 -17.54
CA ASP A 682 -27.24 -31.69 -17.78
C ASP A 682 -27.19 -30.57 -18.84
N GLY A 683 -26.03 -30.28 -19.44
CA GLY A 683 -25.89 -29.11 -20.32
C GLY A 683 -24.54 -28.94 -21.01
N ARG A 684 -24.37 -27.80 -21.67
CA ARG A 684 -23.13 -27.43 -22.37
C ARG A 684 -22.84 -25.93 -22.25
N LEU A 685 -21.56 -25.59 -22.20
CA LEU A 685 -21.04 -24.22 -22.30
C LEU A 685 -20.17 -24.15 -23.55
N VAL A 686 -20.54 -23.27 -24.48
CA VAL A 686 -19.82 -23.04 -25.72
C VAL A 686 -19.28 -21.62 -25.70
N VAL A 687 -17.96 -21.48 -25.71
CA VAL A 687 -17.26 -20.21 -25.89
C VAL A 687 -16.70 -20.23 -27.31
N ASN A 688 -17.40 -19.61 -28.27
CA ASN A 688 -16.93 -19.56 -29.66
C ASN A 688 -15.60 -18.82 -29.75
N LYS A 689 -15.51 -17.70 -29.01
CA LYS A 689 -14.32 -16.86 -28.98
C LYS A 689 -14.20 -16.14 -27.65
N LEU A 690 -12.99 -16.14 -27.11
CA LEU A 690 -12.56 -15.28 -26.00
C LEU A 690 -11.19 -14.73 -26.36
N GLU A 691 -11.08 -13.42 -26.52
CA GLU A 691 -9.86 -12.76 -26.97
C GLU A 691 -9.57 -11.53 -26.11
N LYS A 692 -8.34 -11.41 -25.62
CA LYS A 692 -7.83 -10.23 -24.92
C LYS A 692 -6.60 -9.68 -25.64
N ARG A 693 -6.70 -8.46 -26.17
CA ARG A 693 -5.57 -7.69 -26.74
C ARG A 693 -5.36 -6.41 -25.94
N GLY A 694 -4.32 -6.43 -25.09
CA GLY A 694 -4.07 -5.33 -24.16
C GLY A 694 -5.28 -5.07 -23.24
N SER A 695 -5.95 -3.94 -23.47
CA SER A 695 -7.11 -3.48 -22.71
C SER A 695 -8.46 -3.96 -23.26
N ARG A 696 -8.48 -4.43 -24.52
CA ARG A 696 -9.68 -4.90 -25.22
C ARG A 696 -9.94 -6.37 -24.91
N ILE A 697 -11.16 -6.71 -24.53
CA ILE A 697 -11.67 -8.07 -24.31
C ILE A 697 -12.88 -8.27 -25.20
N ARG A 698 -12.87 -9.30 -26.04
CA ARG A 698 -14.01 -9.73 -26.84
C ARG A 698 -14.37 -11.16 -26.48
N SER A 699 -15.64 -11.42 -26.19
CA SER A 699 -16.13 -12.77 -25.95
C SER A 699 -17.54 -12.97 -26.49
N ASP A 700 -17.77 -14.11 -27.12
CA ASP A 700 -19.10 -14.55 -27.52
C ASP A 700 -19.26 -16.06 -27.36
N GLY A 701 -20.49 -16.47 -27.06
CA GLY A 701 -20.81 -17.85 -26.73
C GLY A 701 -22.21 -18.01 -26.15
N TYR A 702 -22.53 -19.23 -25.74
CA TYR A 702 -23.77 -19.55 -25.07
C TYR A 702 -23.60 -20.71 -24.07
N ALA A 703 -24.51 -20.78 -23.11
CA ALA A 703 -24.68 -21.88 -22.19
C ALA A 703 -26.12 -22.39 -22.34
N LYS A 704 -26.31 -23.70 -22.38
CA LYS A 704 -27.62 -24.34 -22.46
C LYS A 704 -27.68 -25.48 -21.46
N GLY A 705 -28.76 -25.59 -20.70
CA GLY A 705 -28.88 -26.58 -19.64
C GLY A 705 -27.86 -26.36 -18.50
N PHE A 706 -27.39 -25.13 -18.27
CA PHE A 706 -26.29 -24.87 -17.35
C PHE A 706 -26.77 -24.80 -15.89
N PRO A 707 -26.37 -25.73 -15.00
CA PRO A 707 -26.84 -25.71 -13.62
C PRO A 707 -26.10 -24.66 -12.77
N LEU A 708 -26.84 -23.90 -11.96
CA LEU A 708 -26.30 -22.84 -11.08
C LEU A 708 -25.15 -23.32 -10.16
N ARG A 709 -25.17 -24.60 -9.76
CA ARG A 709 -24.12 -25.22 -8.93
C ARG A 709 -22.71 -25.05 -9.50
N TYR A 710 -22.55 -25.03 -10.82
CA TYR A 710 -21.24 -24.83 -11.47
C TYR A 710 -20.76 -23.39 -11.34
N LEU A 711 -21.64 -22.39 -11.47
CA LEU A 711 -21.27 -20.98 -11.20
C LEU A 711 -20.86 -20.79 -9.73
N THR A 712 -21.62 -21.35 -8.80
CA THR A 712 -21.32 -21.22 -7.36
C THR A 712 -20.04 -21.96 -6.92
N ALA A 713 -19.53 -22.90 -7.73
CA ALA A 713 -18.27 -23.59 -7.44
C ALA A 713 -17.06 -22.66 -7.63
N PHE A 714 -17.14 -21.75 -8.60
CA PHE A 714 -16.07 -20.80 -8.94
C PHE A 714 -16.29 -19.38 -8.35
N ALA A 715 -17.44 -19.14 -7.71
CA ALA A 715 -17.78 -17.87 -7.06
C ALA A 715 -18.25 -18.09 -5.61
N PRO A 716 -17.32 -18.19 -4.63
CA PRO A 716 -17.65 -18.46 -3.23
C PRO A 716 -18.65 -17.47 -2.61
N ALA A 717 -18.52 -16.19 -2.96
CA ALA A 717 -19.46 -15.15 -2.50
C ALA A 717 -20.90 -15.39 -2.96
N LEU A 718 -21.10 -15.96 -4.16
CA LEU A 718 -22.42 -16.33 -4.66
C LEU A 718 -22.95 -17.58 -3.95
N ARG A 719 -22.07 -18.54 -3.64
CA ARG A 719 -22.44 -19.80 -2.97
C ARG A 719 -23.07 -19.58 -1.59
N GLN A 720 -22.61 -18.56 -0.86
CA GLN A 720 -23.12 -18.22 0.46
C GLN A 720 -24.54 -17.64 0.40
N LYS A 721 -24.88 -16.90 -0.66
CA LYS A 721 -26.16 -16.17 -0.78
C LYS A 721 -27.21 -16.87 -1.63
N VAL A 722 -26.79 -17.77 -2.52
CA VAL A 722 -27.66 -18.31 -3.56
C VAL A 722 -27.41 -19.81 -3.75
N GLY A 723 -28.47 -20.55 -3.99
CA GLY A 723 -28.51 -21.99 -4.18
C GLY A 723 -29.69 -22.44 -5.01
N GLY A 724 -30.07 -23.70 -4.85
CA GLY A 724 -31.16 -24.31 -5.61
C GLY A 724 -30.67 -25.11 -6.81
N GLN A 725 -31.64 -25.59 -7.58
CA GLN A 725 -31.43 -26.45 -8.76
C GLN A 725 -31.70 -25.68 -10.05
N LEU A 726 -31.60 -24.35 -10.02
CA LEU A 726 -31.81 -23.52 -11.20
C LEU A 726 -30.91 -23.98 -12.35
N VAL A 727 -31.54 -24.31 -13.47
CA VAL A 727 -30.90 -24.55 -14.75
C VAL A 727 -31.23 -23.36 -15.62
N PHE A 728 -30.20 -22.65 -16.07
CA PHE A 728 -30.38 -21.45 -16.88
C PHE A 728 -29.68 -21.61 -18.24
N GLY A 729 -30.25 -20.94 -19.24
CA GLY A 729 -29.63 -20.68 -20.51
C GLY A 729 -29.03 -19.28 -20.49
N ALA A 730 -27.91 -19.10 -21.18
CA ALA A 730 -27.28 -17.79 -21.35
C ALA A 730 -26.72 -17.65 -22.76
N GLU A 731 -26.89 -16.49 -23.38
CA GLU A 731 -26.28 -16.12 -24.65
C GLU A 731 -25.56 -14.79 -24.47
N TRP A 732 -24.32 -14.68 -24.94
CA TRP A 732 -23.58 -13.43 -24.85
C TRP A 732 -22.75 -13.14 -26.09
N SER A 733 -22.59 -11.84 -26.37
CA SER A 733 -21.63 -11.31 -27.31
C SER A 733 -21.21 -9.94 -26.80
N VAL A 734 -19.98 -9.80 -26.32
CA VAL A 734 -19.47 -8.60 -25.66
C VAL A 734 -18.12 -8.23 -26.24
N ASP A 735 -17.95 -6.94 -26.54
CA ASP A 735 -16.69 -6.31 -26.92
C ASP A 735 -16.44 -5.12 -26.00
N MET A 736 -15.37 -5.20 -25.24
CA MET A 736 -15.04 -4.30 -24.16
C MET A 736 -13.64 -3.72 -24.39
N ASP A 737 -13.54 -2.44 -24.72
CA ASP A 737 -12.26 -1.70 -24.81
C ASP A 737 -12.35 -0.32 -24.14
N ARG A 738 -12.20 0.78 -24.89
CA ARG A 738 -12.61 2.12 -24.46
C ARG A 738 -14.12 2.32 -24.52
N MET A 739 -14.79 1.50 -25.33
CA MET A 739 -16.24 1.42 -25.41
C MET A 739 -16.69 0.01 -25.02
N LEU A 740 -17.87 -0.10 -24.44
CA LEU A 740 -18.55 -1.35 -24.11
C LEU A 740 -19.76 -1.50 -25.03
N THR A 741 -19.73 -2.58 -25.82
CA THR A 741 -20.81 -2.93 -26.75
C THR A 741 -21.09 -4.41 -26.66
N GLY A 742 -22.35 -4.82 -26.73
CA GLY A 742 -22.71 -6.22 -26.66
C GLY A 742 -24.15 -6.50 -26.29
N LYS A 743 -24.47 -7.78 -26.18
CA LYS A 743 -25.75 -8.29 -25.71
C LYS A 743 -25.50 -9.46 -24.76
N VAL A 744 -26.28 -9.54 -23.70
CA VAL A 744 -26.33 -10.68 -22.78
C VAL A 744 -27.78 -11.02 -22.53
N HIS A 745 -28.16 -12.28 -22.73
CA HIS A 745 -29.48 -12.80 -22.43
C HIS A 745 -29.32 -13.98 -21.48
N VAL A 746 -29.93 -13.90 -20.31
CA VAL A 746 -29.95 -14.97 -19.31
C VAL A 746 -31.39 -15.33 -19.04
N TYR A 747 -31.73 -16.61 -19.15
CA TYR A 747 -33.10 -17.06 -18.94
C TYR A 747 -33.14 -18.37 -18.17
N ARG A 748 -34.21 -18.57 -17.40
CA ARG A 748 -34.48 -19.85 -16.76
C ARG A 748 -34.94 -20.86 -17.80
N GLU A 749 -34.31 -22.04 -17.80
CA GLU A 749 -34.81 -23.20 -18.54
C GLU A 749 -35.67 -24.09 -17.65
N SER A 750 -35.19 -24.38 -16.43
CA SER A 750 -35.90 -25.20 -15.45
C SER A 750 -35.34 -25.02 -14.03
N GLY A 751 -35.91 -25.74 -13.07
CA GLY A 751 -35.48 -25.69 -11.67
C GLY A 751 -35.89 -24.39 -10.98
N ASP A 752 -35.30 -24.10 -9.84
CA ASP A 752 -35.64 -22.94 -9.05
C ASP A 752 -34.42 -22.37 -8.33
N LEU A 753 -34.48 -21.07 -8.07
CA LEU A 753 -33.47 -20.35 -7.31
C LEU A 753 -33.84 -20.38 -5.83
N THR A 754 -32.86 -20.63 -4.98
CA THR A 754 -33.02 -20.54 -3.53
C THR A 754 -32.10 -19.46 -3.01
N ILE A 755 -32.64 -18.48 -2.29
CA ILE A 755 -31.82 -17.51 -1.56
C ILE A 755 -31.43 -18.14 -0.23
N ARG A 756 -30.14 -18.08 0.11
CA ARG A 756 -29.56 -18.66 1.32
C ARG A 756 -29.25 -17.57 2.33
N GLY A 757 -29.74 -17.76 3.55
CA GLY A 757 -29.32 -17.15 4.80
C GLY A 757 -29.46 -18.19 5.91
N ASP A 758 -29.85 -17.80 7.12
CA ASP A 758 -30.13 -18.74 8.22
C ASP A 758 -31.36 -19.60 7.93
N THR A 759 -32.31 -19.07 7.14
CA THR A 759 -33.33 -19.84 6.45
C THR A 759 -33.13 -19.76 4.94
N SER A 760 -33.48 -20.82 4.23
CA SER A 760 -33.37 -20.89 2.78
C SER A 760 -34.75 -20.76 2.14
N VAL A 761 -34.97 -19.74 1.31
CA VAL A 761 -36.27 -19.49 0.65
C VAL A 761 -36.17 -19.79 -0.84
N LYS A 762 -37.06 -20.68 -1.29
CA LYS A 762 -37.26 -20.98 -2.72
C LYS A 762 -38.09 -19.87 -3.34
N LEU A 763 -37.64 -19.36 -4.49
CA LEU A 763 -38.30 -18.26 -5.19
C LEU A 763 -39.54 -18.73 -5.98
N GLY A 764 -39.69 -20.02 -6.21
CA GLY A 764 -40.81 -20.59 -6.97
C GLY A 764 -40.83 -20.10 -8.42
N LEU A 765 -39.65 -19.86 -9.02
CA LEU A 765 -39.54 -19.24 -10.34
C LEU A 765 -40.21 -20.10 -11.42
N THR A 766 -41.17 -19.50 -12.12
CA THR A 766 -41.78 -20.04 -13.35
C THR A 766 -41.15 -19.40 -14.58
N GLU A 767 -40.78 -18.12 -14.49
CA GLU A 767 -40.17 -17.34 -15.56
C GLU A 767 -39.02 -16.48 -15.00
N MET A 768 -37.91 -16.44 -15.72
CA MET A 768 -36.82 -15.50 -15.49
C MET A 768 -36.22 -15.23 -16.86
N ASP A 769 -36.35 -14.01 -17.37
CA ASP A 769 -35.77 -13.56 -18.63
C ASP A 769 -35.11 -12.20 -18.37
N MET A 770 -33.79 -12.13 -18.51
CA MET A 770 -32.99 -10.94 -18.30
C MET A 770 -32.17 -10.65 -19.56
N ARG A 771 -32.34 -9.45 -20.13
CA ARG A 771 -31.63 -8.98 -21.32
C ARG A 771 -30.89 -7.71 -20.99
N LEU A 772 -29.59 -7.72 -21.29
CA LEU A 772 -28.68 -6.59 -21.16
C LEU A 772 -28.21 -6.22 -22.56
N ASN A 773 -28.57 -5.03 -23.04
CA ASN A 773 -28.04 -4.49 -24.29
C ASN A 773 -27.04 -3.39 -23.96
N LEU A 774 -25.85 -3.48 -24.54
CA LEU A 774 -24.76 -2.55 -24.36
C LEU A 774 -24.49 -1.86 -25.70
N ALA A 775 -24.72 -0.55 -25.77
CA ALA A 775 -24.49 0.25 -26.97
C ALA A 775 -23.70 1.52 -26.59
N LYS A 776 -22.41 1.57 -26.97
CA LYS A 776 -21.55 2.74 -26.74
C LYS A 776 -21.51 3.19 -25.27
N ASN A 777 -21.33 2.23 -24.35
CA ASN A 777 -21.35 2.44 -22.90
C ASN A 777 -22.72 2.73 -22.29
N GLU A 778 -23.80 2.74 -23.05
CA GLU A 778 -25.15 2.73 -22.50
C GLU A 778 -25.58 1.28 -22.26
N LEU A 779 -26.07 0.98 -21.06
CA LEU A 779 -26.63 -0.29 -20.66
C LEU A 779 -28.14 -0.16 -20.55
N ASP A 780 -28.85 -0.88 -21.42
CA ASP A 780 -30.28 -1.13 -21.29
C ASP A 780 -30.51 -2.49 -20.63
N VAL A 781 -31.33 -2.51 -19.60
CA VAL A 781 -31.72 -3.70 -18.82
C VAL A 781 -33.21 -3.91 -18.98
N LEU A 782 -33.58 -5.12 -19.38
CA LEU A 782 -34.95 -5.62 -19.37
C LEU A 782 -34.95 -6.90 -18.54
N ALA A 783 -35.73 -6.96 -17.47
CA ALA A 783 -35.88 -8.17 -16.67
C ALA A 783 -37.35 -8.46 -16.38
N ASN A 784 -37.77 -9.69 -16.66
CA ASN A 784 -39.08 -10.23 -16.35
C ASN A 784 -38.87 -11.46 -15.46
N ILE A 785 -39.39 -11.39 -14.23
CA ILE A 785 -39.31 -12.48 -13.26
C ILE A 785 -40.73 -12.79 -12.83
N LYS A 786 -41.11 -14.07 -12.93
CA LYS A 786 -42.37 -14.58 -12.38
C LYS A 786 -42.10 -15.79 -11.52
N GLY A 787 -42.71 -15.84 -10.36
CA GLY A 787 -42.67 -17.01 -9.50
C GLY A 787 -43.79 -17.03 -8.48
N GLU A 788 -43.99 -18.18 -7.86
CA GLU A 788 -45.00 -18.39 -6.82
C GLU A 788 -44.69 -17.54 -5.58
N THR A 789 -43.42 -17.52 -5.14
CA THR A 789 -42.97 -16.74 -3.99
C THR A 789 -42.60 -15.31 -4.38
N THR A 790 -41.92 -15.12 -5.52
CA THR A 790 -41.46 -13.79 -5.98
C THR A 790 -42.56 -12.91 -6.56
N GLY A 791 -43.67 -13.50 -7.00
CA GLY A 791 -44.73 -12.78 -7.69
C GLY A 791 -44.33 -12.39 -9.11
N VAL A 792 -44.75 -11.21 -9.57
CA VAL A 792 -44.39 -10.68 -10.89
C VAL A 792 -43.54 -9.44 -10.70
N ILE A 793 -42.33 -9.45 -11.25
CA ILE A 793 -41.40 -8.32 -11.25
C ILE A 793 -41.02 -7.99 -12.68
N GLN A 794 -41.32 -6.77 -13.11
CA GLN A 794 -40.95 -6.21 -14.39
C GLN A 794 -40.05 -5.00 -14.16
N LEU A 795 -38.85 -5.06 -14.75
CA LEU A 795 -37.84 -4.02 -14.62
C LEU A 795 -37.37 -3.60 -16.01
N THR A 796 -37.47 -2.30 -16.30
CA THR A 796 -36.75 -1.65 -17.40
C THR A 796 -35.85 -0.58 -16.83
N ALA A 797 -34.57 -0.61 -17.15
CA ALA A 797 -33.63 0.43 -16.73
C ALA A 797 -32.65 0.77 -17.84
N ASN A 798 -32.23 2.03 -17.93
CA ASN A 798 -31.10 2.43 -18.78
C ASN A 798 -30.09 3.23 -17.95
N ALA A 799 -28.79 3.05 -18.20
CA ALA A 799 -27.74 3.81 -17.52
C ALA A 799 -26.46 3.89 -18.36
N GLN A 800 -25.71 4.98 -18.24
CA GLN A 800 -24.41 5.15 -18.90
C GLN A 800 -23.24 4.71 -17.99
N LEU A 801 -22.30 3.95 -18.55
CA LEU A 801 -21.06 3.52 -17.92
C LEU A 801 -19.86 4.37 -18.38
N VAL A 802 -18.86 4.49 -17.51
CA VAL A 802 -17.55 5.07 -17.82
C VAL A 802 -16.46 4.15 -17.28
N ARG A 803 -15.32 4.14 -17.96
CA ARG A 803 -14.16 3.35 -17.56
C ARG A 803 -13.16 4.20 -16.78
N ASN A 804 -12.73 3.72 -15.61
CA ASN A 804 -11.63 4.28 -14.83
C ASN A 804 -10.48 3.26 -14.70
N ARG A 805 -9.46 3.54 -13.87
CA ARG A 805 -8.31 2.64 -13.64
C ARG A 805 -8.69 1.29 -13.02
N ASN A 806 -9.81 1.22 -12.31
CA ASN A 806 -10.29 0.03 -11.58
C ASN A 806 -11.37 -0.76 -12.35
N GLY A 807 -11.79 -0.28 -13.54
CA GLY A 807 -12.76 -0.97 -14.39
C GLY A 807 -13.90 -0.06 -14.87
N TRP A 808 -14.99 -0.68 -15.32
CA TRP A 808 -16.23 0.01 -15.69
C TRP A 808 -17.05 0.32 -14.44
N HIS A 809 -17.57 1.54 -14.35
CA HIS A 809 -18.45 1.95 -13.26
C HIS A 809 -19.54 2.88 -13.78
N PHE A 810 -20.58 3.06 -12.97
CA PHE A 810 -21.62 4.06 -13.20
C PHE A 810 -21.20 5.39 -12.55
N PRO A 811 -20.96 6.48 -13.31
CA PRO A 811 -20.76 7.80 -12.72
C PRO A 811 -22.01 8.27 -11.99
N LYS A 812 -21.85 9.03 -10.90
CA LYS A 812 -22.99 9.71 -10.23
C LYS A 812 -23.78 10.60 -11.20
N GLN A 813 -23.13 11.20 -12.19
CA GLN A 813 -23.79 12.10 -13.15
C GLN A 813 -24.44 11.36 -14.33
N SER A 814 -24.36 10.03 -14.36
CA SER A 814 -24.90 9.21 -15.44
C SER A 814 -26.42 9.35 -15.48
N PRO A 815 -27.01 9.77 -16.61
CA PRO A 815 -28.45 9.81 -16.74
C PRO A 815 -28.98 8.38 -16.66
N PHE A 816 -30.09 8.20 -15.95
CA PHE A 816 -30.77 6.92 -15.90
C PHE A 816 -32.28 7.10 -15.99
N ARG A 817 -32.94 6.08 -16.55
CA ARG A 817 -34.38 5.87 -16.42
C ARG A 817 -34.60 4.51 -15.80
N LEU A 818 -35.62 4.42 -14.97
CA LEU A 818 -36.02 3.22 -14.26
C LEU A 818 -37.54 3.11 -14.32
N GLN A 819 -38.05 1.94 -14.64
CA GLN A 819 -39.44 1.57 -14.47
C GLN A 819 -39.47 0.20 -13.80
N LEU A 820 -40.05 0.15 -12.60
CA LEU A 820 -40.22 -1.06 -11.80
C LEU A 820 -41.71 -1.22 -11.50
N ASP A 821 -42.29 -2.34 -11.93
CA ASP A 821 -43.61 -2.80 -11.52
C ASP A 821 -43.44 -4.17 -10.86
N ALA A 822 -43.73 -4.26 -9.57
CA ALA A 822 -43.57 -5.48 -8.77
C ALA A 822 -44.84 -5.75 -7.98
N ASP A 823 -45.44 -6.92 -8.19
CA ASP A 823 -46.57 -7.44 -7.42
C ASP A 823 -46.10 -8.71 -6.69
N MET A 824 -45.70 -8.55 -5.43
CA MET A 824 -45.13 -9.61 -4.61
C MET A 824 -46.20 -10.17 -3.67
N PRO A 825 -46.59 -11.45 -3.79
CA PRO A 825 -47.59 -12.06 -2.92
C PRO A 825 -47.05 -12.31 -1.50
N THR A 826 -45.73 -12.48 -1.35
CA THR A 826 -45.03 -12.63 -0.07
C THR A 826 -43.69 -11.88 -0.09
N LEU A 827 -43.29 -11.36 1.07
CA LEU A 827 -41.99 -10.75 1.33
C LEU A 827 -40.99 -11.72 1.99
N ASP A 828 -41.34 -13.00 2.16
CA ASP A 828 -40.48 -14.02 2.80
C ASP A 828 -39.07 -14.10 2.19
N TRP A 829 -38.94 -13.88 0.88
CA TRP A 829 -37.64 -13.92 0.22
C TRP A 829 -36.81 -12.65 0.46
N VAL A 830 -37.45 -11.53 0.80
CA VAL A 830 -36.79 -10.24 1.07
C VAL A 830 -36.11 -10.25 2.44
N SER A 831 -36.69 -10.93 3.43
CA SER A 831 -36.09 -11.06 4.77
C SER A 831 -34.71 -11.73 4.70
N VAL A 832 -34.57 -12.81 3.91
CA VAL A 832 -33.29 -13.51 3.70
C VAL A 832 -32.24 -12.62 3.02
N VAL A 833 -32.64 -11.77 2.07
CA VAL A 833 -31.72 -10.86 1.37
C VAL A 833 -31.22 -9.73 2.28
N SER A 834 -32.00 -9.35 3.29
CA SER A 834 -31.64 -8.27 4.23
C SER A 834 -30.45 -8.62 5.14
N GLY A 835 -30.09 -9.90 5.25
CA GLY A 835 -28.92 -10.36 6.01
C GLY A 835 -29.07 -10.27 7.54
N GLN A 836 -30.30 -10.09 8.03
CA GLN A 836 -30.62 -10.06 9.46
C GLN A 836 -31.28 -11.40 9.85
N PRO A 837 -30.51 -12.37 10.38
CA PRO A 837 -30.98 -13.75 10.57
C PRO A 837 -32.15 -13.90 11.56
N ASP A 838 -32.21 -13.03 12.56
CA ASP A 838 -33.25 -13.05 13.59
C ASP A 838 -34.53 -12.29 13.18
N ILE A 839 -34.53 -11.66 12.00
CA ILE A 839 -35.64 -10.84 11.52
C ILE A 839 -36.35 -11.54 10.37
N ASP A 840 -37.64 -11.75 10.54
CA ASP A 840 -38.53 -12.28 9.51
C ASP A 840 -39.58 -11.24 9.11
N ILE A 841 -39.75 -11.07 7.80
CA ILE A 841 -40.63 -10.08 7.17
C ILE A 841 -41.48 -10.81 6.14
N ASN A 842 -42.81 -10.71 6.27
CA ASN A 842 -43.77 -11.36 5.37
C ASN A 842 -44.95 -10.41 5.09
N GLY A 843 -45.89 -10.83 4.24
CA GLY A 843 -47.02 -10.07 3.72
C GLY A 843 -46.89 -9.80 2.22
N SER A 844 -47.95 -9.27 1.63
CA SER A 844 -47.96 -8.91 0.19
C SER A 844 -47.56 -7.45 0.00
N LEU A 845 -46.85 -7.14 -1.08
CA LEU A 845 -46.41 -5.80 -1.41
C LEU A 845 -46.50 -5.54 -2.92
N LYS A 846 -47.24 -4.50 -3.29
CA LYS A 846 -47.27 -3.95 -4.65
C LYS A 846 -46.45 -2.67 -4.70
N VAL A 847 -45.54 -2.59 -5.67
CA VAL A 847 -44.62 -1.48 -5.86
C VAL A 847 -44.66 -1.04 -7.31
N LYS A 848 -44.90 0.25 -7.54
CA LYS A 848 -44.72 0.89 -8.85
C LYS A 848 -43.80 2.08 -8.69
N ILE A 849 -42.64 2.05 -9.34
CA ILE A 849 -41.64 3.13 -9.27
C ILE A 849 -41.22 3.52 -10.68
N ASN A 850 -41.26 4.82 -10.95
CA ASN A 850 -40.64 5.45 -12.11
C ASN A 850 -39.50 6.34 -11.62
N GLY A 851 -38.30 6.14 -12.17
CA GLY A 851 -37.12 6.93 -11.89
C GLY A 851 -36.59 7.61 -13.14
N ALA A 852 -36.14 8.85 -12.99
CA ALA A 852 -35.45 9.62 -14.03
C ALA A 852 -34.36 10.49 -13.38
N GLY A 853 -33.57 11.22 -14.18
CA GLY A 853 -32.51 12.10 -13.65
C GLY A 853 -31.15 11.45 -13.77
N THR A 854 -30.31 11.57 -12.74
CA THR A 854 -28.95 10.99 -12.73
C THR A 854 -28.79 9.98 -11.60
N ILE A 855 -27.85 9.04 -11.71
CA ILE A 855 -27.63 8.00 -10.68
C ILE A 855 -27.32 8.59 -9.30
N GLY A 856 -26.67 9.76 -9.23
CA GLY A 856 -26.30 10.46 -8.02
C GLY A 856 -27.37 11.41 -7.49
N ASP A 857 -28.32 11.79 -8.33
CA ASP A 857 -29.50 12.57 -7.95
C ASP A 857 -30.72 12.03 -8.71
N PRO A 858 -31.23 10.86 -8.29
CA PRO A 858 -32.38 10.25 -8.92
C PRO A 858 -33.63 11.03 -8.58
N ARG A 859 -34.58 11.16 -9.51
CA ARG A 859 -35.94 11.65 -9.25
C ARG A 859 -36.90 10.48 -9.36
N LEU A 860 -37.35 10.00 -8.22
CA LEU A 860 -38.22 8.83 -8.10
C LEU A 860 -39.65 9.24 -7.79
N THR A 861 -40.61 8.60 -8.46
CA THR A 861 -42.05 8.74 -8.24
C THR A 861 -42.68 7.36 -8.20
N GLY A 862 -43.72 7.15 -7.40
CA GLY A 862 -44.30 5.82 -7.26
C GLY A 862 -45.32 5.63 -6.14
N THR A 863 -45.77 4.38 -5.99
CA THR A 863 -46.72 3.96 -4.97
C THR A 863 -46.31 2.63 -4.36
N PHE A 864 -46.50 2.50 -3.05
CA PHE A 864 -46.28 1.29 -2.28
C PHE A 864 -47.58 0.92 -1.58
N ALA A 865 -48.07 -0.30 -1.79
CA ALA A 865 -49.26 -0.82 -1.14
C ALA A 865 -48.96 -2.20 -0.56
N GLY A 866 -48.96 -2.31 0.77
CA GLY A 866 -48.68 -3.54 1.49
C GLY A 866 -49.88 -4.00 2.32
N ASN A 867 -50.18 -5.31 2.27
CA ASN A 867 -51.26 -5.92 3.02
C ASN A 867 -50.78 -7.16 3.78
N ALA A 868 -51.35 -7.38 4.97
CA ALA A 868 -50.99 -8.47 5.88
C ALA A 868 -49.48 -8.50 6.18
N LEU A 869 -48.87 -7.32 6.30
CA LEU A 869 -47.44 -7.20 6.62
C LEU A 869 -47.18 -7.73 8.04
N SER A 870 -46.14 -8.53 8.19
CA SER A 870 -45.71 -9.02 9.49
C SER A 870 -44.21 -8.82 9.67
N PHE A 871 -43.81 -8.49 10.90
CA PHE A 871 -42.43 -8.32 11.32
C PHE A 871 -42.20 -9.13 12.59
N ARG A 872 -41.26 -10.06 12.54
CA ARG A 872 -40.88 -10.88 13.69
C ARG A 872 -39.39 -10.72 13.96
N TRP A 873 -39.04 -10.45 15.20
CA TRP A 873 -37.65 -10.45 15.66
C TRP A 873 -37.47 -11.48 16.76
N TYR A 874 -36.95 -12.65 16.41
CA TYR A 874 -36.93 -13.82 17.28
C TYR A 874 -36.17 -13.56 18.60
N THR A 875 -34.98 -12.97 18.52
CA THR A 875 -34.12 -12.69 19.68
C THR A 875 -34.73 -11.74 20.71
N TRP A 876 -35.57 -10.81 20.26
CA TRP A 876 -36.27 -9.88 21.15
C TRP A 876 -37.71 -10.31 21.44
N GLY A 877 -38.18 -11.42 20.86
CA GLY A 877 -39.57 -11.85 20.96
C GLY A 877 -40.56 -10.86 20.37
N VAL A 878 -40.13 -10.00 19.43
CA VAL A 878 -41.02 -9.06 18.76
C VAL A 878 -41.86 -9.80 17.74
N LYS A 879 -43.19 -9.63 17.82
CA LYS A 879 -44.12 -10.27 16.90
C LYS A 879 -45.23 -9.28 16.54
N LEU A 880 -45.12 -8.74 15.33
CA LEU A 880 -46.08 -7.80 14.77
C LEU A 880 -46.71 -8.41 13.50
N HIS A 881 -48.02 -8.26 13.34
CA HIS A 881 -48.80 -8.86 12.26
C HIS A 881 -49.96 -7.96 11.80
N ASP A 882 -50.68 -8.40 10.76
CA ASP A 882 -51.82 -7.70 10.16
C ASP A 882 -51.55 -6.25 9.76
N GLY A 883 -50.32 -5.99 9.29
CA GLY A 883 -49.89 -4.66 8.88
C GLY A 883 -50.51 -4.22 7.56
N GLN A 884 -50.87 -2.94 7.49
CA GLN A 884 -51.32 -2.26 6.28
C GLN A 884 -50.43 -1.05 6.02
N LEU A 885 -49.96 -0.91 4.78
CA LEU A 885 -49.10 0.17 4.33
C LEU A 885 -49.64 0.75 3.03
N LEU A 886 -49.89 2.05 3.01
CA LEU A 886 -50.09 2.83 1.79
C LEU A 886 -49.15 4.04 1.84
N ALA A 887 -48.24 4.10 0.88
CA ALA A 887 -47.27 5.19 0.77
C ALA A 887 -47.16 5.69 -0.67
N ARG A 888 -46.99 7.00 -0.82
CA ARG A 888 -46.80 7.67 -2.11
C ARG A 888 -45.41 8.30 -2.15
N LEU A 889 -44.72 8.10 -3.26
CA LEU A 889 -43.42 8.68 -3.55
C LEU A 889 -43.59 9.73 -4.66
N ASP A 890 -43.19 10.96 -4.38
CA ASP A 890 -43.32 12.09 -5.30
C ASP A 890 -42.03 12.91 -5.27
N ASN A 891 -41.25 12.86 -6.35
CA ASN A 891 -39.96 13.52 -6.48
C ASN A 891 -39.07 13.29 -5.25
N ASN A 892 -38.78 12.01 -4.97
CA ASN A 892 -38.00 11.52 -3.82
C ASN A 892 -38.62 11.74 -2.44
N ARG A 893 -39.79 12.38 -2.34
CA ARG A 893 -40.51 12.53 -1.08
C ARG A 893 -41.51 11.40 -0.90
N VAL A 894 -41.28 10.55 0.10
CA VAL A 894 -42.21 9.53 0.56
C VAL A 894 -43.18 10.14 1.56
N THR A 895 -44.47 9.93 1.36
CA THR A 895 -45.54 10.26 2.33
C THR A 895 -46.25 8.97 2.70
N LEU A 896 -46.36 8.69 4.00
CA LEU A 896 -47.16 7.59 4.53
C LEU A 896 -48.61 8.07 4.65
N GLU A 897 -49.49 7.52 3.81
CA GLU A 897 -50.92 7.82 3.85
C GLU A 897 -51.64 6.92 4.87
N GLN A 898 -51.16 5.69 5.02
CA GLN A 898 -51.62 4.75 6.04
C GLN A 898 -50.46 3.82 6.42
N ALA A 899 -50.14 3.71 7.71
CA ALA A 899 -49.21 2.71 8.20
C ALA A 899 -49.65 2.22 9.59
N THR A 900 -50.21 1.02 9.65
CA THR A 900 -50.70 0.42 10.90
C THR A 900 -50.23 -1.02 11.00
N ILE A 901 -49.82 -1.47 12.18
CA ILE A 901 -49.46 -2.87 12.45
C ILE A 901 -49.95 -3.27 13.84
N ARG A 902 -50.31 -4.53 14.04
CA ARG A 902 -50.82 -5.05 15.33
C ARG A 902 -49.78 -5.92 16.02
N GLY A 903 -49.77 -5.89 17.34
CA GLY A 903 -49.13 -6.94 18.13
C GLY A 903 -50.15 -8.03 18.48
N ASP A 904 -49.69 -9.09 19.15
CA ASP A 904 -50.60 -10.09 19.75
C ASP A 904 -51.65 -9.43 20.67
N GLU A 905 -51.26 -8.30 21.30
CA GLU A 905 -52.17 -7.33 21.90
C GLU A 905 -51.80 -5.91 21.41
N GLY A 906 -52.82 -5.05 21.26
CA GLY A 906 -52.65 -3.64 20.91
C GLY A 906 -52.35 -3.32 19.45
N VAL A 907 -52.18 -2.04 19.15
CA VAL A 907 -51.95 -1.52 17.79
C VAL A 907 -50.88 -0.44 17.79
N PHE A 908 -50.10 -0.41 16.72
CA PHE A 908 -49.11 0.61 16.42
C PHE A 908 -49.49 1.33 15.12
N ARG A 909 -49.56 2.67 15.18
CA ARG A 909 -49.83 3.53 14.03
C ARG A 909 -48.63 4.43 13.78
N MET A 910 -48.28 4.62 12.50
CA MET A 910 -47.22 5.51 12.04
C MET A 910 -47.76 6.47 11.00
N GLU A 911 -47.34 7.72 11.08
CA GLU A 911 -47.67 8.78 10.13
C GLU A 911 -46.41 9.62 9.84
N GLY A 912 -46.40 10.34 8.73
CA GLY A 912 -45.29 11.19 8.33
C GLY A 912 -44.69 10.77 7.00
N GLY A 913 -43.38 10.88 6.87
CA GLY A 913 -42.71 10.62 5.60
C GLY A 913 -41.23 10.94 5.62
N GLY A 914 -40.64 11.07 4.44
CA GLY A 914 -39.24 11.45 4.31
C GLY A 914 -38.91 11.91 2.89
N SER A 915 -37.72 12.47 2.71
CA SER A 915 -37.13 12.71 1.40
C SER A 915 -35.75 12.09 1.29
N PHE A 916 -35.37 11.77 0.05
CA PHE A 916 -34.03 11.33 -0.29
C PHE A 916 -33.44 12.28 -1.32
N ASP A 917 -32.54 13.17 -0.89
CA ASP A 917 -32.00 14.24 -1.74
C ASP A 917 -30.47 14.16 -1.74
N HIS A 918 -29.85 14.06 -2.92
CA HIS A 918 -28.38 14.02 -3.09
C HIS A 918 -27.65 12.95 -2.25
N GLY A 919 -28.31 11.84 -1.94
CA GLY A 919 -27.75 10.79 -1.08
C GLY A 919 -28.04 10.95 0.41
N ASN A 920 -28.63 12.08 0.84
CA ASN A 920 -29.03 12.30 2.22
C ASN A 920 -30.48 11.87 2.43
N MET A 921 -30.70 11.00 3.40
CA MET A 921 -32.01 10.52 3.78
C MET A 921 -32.55 11.34 4.95
N HIS A 922 -33.67 12.02 4.75
CA HIS A 922 -34.38 12.73 5.82
C HIS A 922 -35.71 12.04 6.05
N ILE A 923 -35.92 11.44 7.21
CA ILE A 923 -37.18 10.82 7.60
C ILE A 923 -37.69 11.54 8.84
N ASN A 924 -39.01 11.79 8.88
CA ASN A 924 -39.70 12.27 10.06
C ASN A 924 -41.01 11.48 10.20
N LEU A 925 -41.05 10.60 11.20
CA LEU A 925 -42.20 9.77 11.52
C LEU A 925 -42.74 10.14 12.90
N SER A 926 -44.05 10.27 13.00
CA SER A 926 -44.77 10.27 14.28
C SER A 926 -45.43 8.91 14.46
N PHE A 927 -45.39 8.38 15.69
CA PHE A 927 -45.97 7.07 15.97
C PHE A 927 -46.78 7.08 17.27
N LEU A 928 -47.80 6.22 17.31
CA LEU A 928 -48.70 6.02 18.44
C LEU A 928 -48.89 4.52 18.69
N ALA A 929 -48.60 4.08 19.91
CA ALA A 929 -48.84 2.74 20.40
C ALA A 929 -49.97 2.76 21.44
N ASP A 930 -50.93 1.84 21.30
CA ASP A 930 -51.99 1.62 22.28
C ASP A 930 -51.95 0.15 22.72
N LYS A 931 -51.50 -0.08 23.96
CA LYS A 931 -51.32 -1.38 24.62
C LYS A 931 -50.57 -2.41 23.76
N LEU A 932 -49.56 -1.96 23.03
CA LEU A 932 -48.81 -2.79 22.11
C LEU A 932 -47.95 -3.79 22.88
N LEU A 933 -48.26 -5.08 22.80
CA LEU A 933 -47.39 -6.15 23.28
C LEU A 933 -46.20 -6.28 22.32
N LEU A 934 -45.13 -5.53 22.62
CA LEU A 934 -43.94 -5.43 21.78
C LEU A 934 -43.01 -6.63 21.95
N LEU A 935 -42.80 -7.10 23.18
CA LEU A 935 -42.00 -8.30 23.49
C LEU A 935 -42.94 -9.40 24.00
N SER A 936 -42.87 -10.59 23.41
CA SER A 936 -43.79 -11.72 23.67
C SER A 936 -43.04 -13.06 23.74
N SER A 937 -41.95 -13.15 24.51
CA SER A 937 -41.22 -14.40 24.77
C SER A 937 -41.57 -14.99 26.15
N PRO A 938 -41.29 -16.29 26.41
CA PRO A 938 -41.56 -16.91 27.70
C PRO A 938 -40.80 -16.25 28.86
N ASP A 939 -39.57 -15.81 28.61
CA ASP A 939 -38.69 -15.15 29.57
C ASP A 939 -38.91 -13.63 29.62
N LYS A 940 -39.58 -13.02 28.63
CA LYS A 940 -39.79 -11.55 28.55
C LYS A 940 -41.13 -11.19 27.92
N GLN A 941 -41.94 -10.44 28.65
CA GLN A 941 -43.14 -9.80 28.13
C GLN A 941 -43.07 -8.30 28.35
N LEU A 942 -43.44 -7.50 27.36
CA LEU A 942 -43.52 -6.04 27.49
C LEU A 942 -44.65 -5.48 26.63
N ALA A 943 -45.69 -4.97 27.27
CA ALA A 943 -46.77 -4.21 26.67
C ALA A 943 -46.64 -2.73 27.02
N LEU A 944 -46.77 -1.86 26.02
CA LEU A 944 -46.53 -0.43 26.15
C LEU A 944 -47.54 0.43 25.39
N SER A 945 -47.86 1.58 25.97
CA SER A 945 -48.68 2.63 25.39
C SER A 945 -47.90 3.94 25.36
N GLY A 946 -48.03 4.72 24.30
CA GLY A 946 -47.28 5.96 24.20
C GLY A 946 -47.30 6.56 22.80
N GLN A 947 -46.67 7.72 22.71
CA GLN A 947 -46.49 8.43 21.45
C GLN A 947 -45.08 9.01 21.38
N GLY A 948 -44.56 9.14 20.16
CA GLY A 948 -43.25 9.69 19.93
C GLY A 948 -43.01 10.09 18.48
N GLN A 949 -41.81 10.60 18.26
CA GLN A 949 -41.31 11.03 16.96
C GLN A 949 -39.94 10.42 16.72
N MET A 950 -39.72 9.97 15.49
CA MET A 950 -38.45 9.49 14.99
C MET A 950 -38.02 10.38 13.84
N THR A 951 -36.84 10.98 13.95
CA THR A 951 -36.19 11.61 12.79
C THR A 951 -34.96 10.80 12.38
N LEU A 952 -34.72 10.63 11.10
CA LEU A 952 -33.45 10.15 10.58
C LEU A 952 -32.89 11.23 9.67
N ASP A 953 -31.71 11.74 9.96
CA ASP A 953 -30.97 12.64 9.09
C ASP A 953 -29.63 11.98 8.74
N ASN A 954 -29.60 11.38 7.56
CA ASN A 954 -28.52 10.55 7.04
C ASN A 954 -28.15 9.39 7.99
N GLU A 955 -27.09 9.53 8.77
CA GLU A 955 -26.60 8.50 9.72
C GLU A 955 -27.00 8.79 11.19
N LYS A 956 -27.73 9.89 11.45
CA LYS A 956 -28.17 10.29 12.79
C LYS A 956 -29.67 10.06 12.95
N MET A 957 -30.02 9.08 13.77
CA MET A 957 -31.40 8.83 14.18
C MET A 957 -31.67 9.57 15.49
N THR A 958 -32.77 10.32 15.59
CA THR A 958 -33.27 10.85 16.86
C THR A 958 -34.62 10.21 17.19
N LEU A 959 -34.79 9.76 18.44
CA LEU A 959 -36.01 9.11 18.92
C LEU A 959 -36.50 9.79 20.19
N ASN A 960 -37.63 10.48 20.13
CA ASN A 960 -38.21 11.19 21.26
C ASN A 960 -39.60 10.66 21.58
N GLY A 961 -39.97 10.54 22.85
CA GLY A 961 -41.32 10.07 23.19
C GLY A 961 -41.64 9.93 24.67
N LYS A 962 -42.92 9.73 24.93
CA LYS A 962 -43.44 9.39 26.26
C LYS A 962 -44.10 8.03 26.21
N TRP A 963 -43.67 7.15 27.09
CA TRP A 963 -44.06 5.75 27.14
C TRP A 963 -44.53 5.39 28.53
N ARG A 964 -45.58 4.58 28.60
CA ARG A 964 -46.05 3.91 29.81
C ARG A 964 -46.00 2.40 29.57
N VAL A 965 -45.42 1.69 30.52
CA VAL A 965 -45.44 0.23 30.55
C VAL A 965 -46.80 -0.21 31.11
N ASP A 966 -47.61 -0.87 30.28
CA ASP A 966 -48.90 -1.43 30.69
C ASP A 966 -48.74 -2.77 31.41
N LYS A 967 -47.73 -3.54 31.01
CA LYS A 967 -47.36 -4.84 31.58
C LYS A 967 -45.91 -5.16 31.23
N ALA A 968 -45.11 -5.59 32.19
CA ALA A 968 -43.80 -6.17 31.94
C ALA A 968 -43.50 -7.36 32.85
N LEU A 969 -42.91 -8.41 32.28
CA LEU A 969 -42.37 -9.56 33.00
C LEU A 969 -40.97 -9.83 32.44
N ILE A 970 -39.96 -9.82 33.29
CA ILE A 970 -38.58 -10.16 32.92
C ILE A 970 -38.13 -11.31 33.81
N GLN A 971 -37.88 -12.46 33.20
CA GLN A 971 -37.36 -13.64 33.87
C GLN A 971 -35.93 -13.94 33.44
N SER A 972 -35.06 -14.25 34.39
CA SER A 972 -33.72 -14.78 34.07
C SER A 972 -33.82 -16.28 33.86
N VAL A 973 -33.48 -16.74 32.66
CA VAL A 973 -33.15 -18.14 32.44
C VAL A 973 -31.65 -18.26 32.66
N GLU A 974 -31.19 -19.06 33.64
CA GLU A 974 -29.78 -19.43 33.74
C GLU A 974 -29.41 -20.23 32.49
N TYR A 975 -29.01 -19.53 31.44
CA TYR A 975 -28.23 -20.16 30.40
C TYR A 975 -26.89 -20.49 31.04
N ASN A 976 -26.52 -21.77 31.07
CA ASN A 976 -25.13 -22.21 31.21
C ASN A 976 -24.32 -21.68 30.02
N ASN A 977 -24.15 -20.36 29.95
CA ASN A 977 -23.29 -19.73 28.98
C ASN A 977 -21.89 -19.90 29.52
N VAL A 978 -21.27 -20.98 29.05
CA VAL A 978 -19.82 -21.10 29.03
C VAL A 978 -19.34 -19.93 28.17
N ASN A 979 -18.99 -18.82 28.81
CA ASN A 979 -18.25 -17.78 28.13
C ASN A 979 -16.91 -18.42 27.75
N PHE A 980 -16.75 -18.65 26.45
CA PHE A 980 -15.46 -18.99 25.92
C PHE A 980 -14.52 -17.82 26.17
N SER A 981 -13.32 -18.12 26.64
CA SER A 981 -12.29 -17.10 26.78
C SER A 981 -11.92 -16.55 25.38
N ASP A 982 -11.42 -15.32 25.32
CA ASP A 982 -11.06 -14.63 24.07
C ASP A 982 -9.96 -15.38 23.28
N ASP A 983 -9.34 -16.41 23.88
CA ASP A 983 -8.36 -17.31 23.28
C ASP A 983 -8.97 -18.57 22.64
N VAL A 984 -10.29 -18.79 22.79
CA VAL A 984 -10.97 -19.95 22.24
C VAL A 984 -11.40 -19.68 20.80
N VAL A 985 -10.74 -20.35 19.87
CA VAL A 985 -11.10 -20.34 18.45
C VAL A 985 -12.07 -21.51 18.18
N VAL A 986 -13.30 -21.21 17.78
CA VAL A 986 -14.28 -22.24 17.39
C VAL A 986 -14.02 -22.68 15.94
N LEU A 987 -13.39 -23.84 15.79
CA LEU A 987 -13.09 -24.43 14.48
C LEU A 987 -14.39 -24.75 13.73
N GLY A 988 -14.65 -24.06 12.62
CA GLY A 988 -15.82 -24.26 11.75
C GLY A 988 -16.73 -23.04 11.59
N ARG A 989 -16.52 -21.97 12.37
CA ARG A 989 -17.14 -20.65 12.16
C ARG A 989 -16.10 -19.76 11.47
N GLU A 990 -16.32 -19.38 10.22
CA GLU A 990 -15.45 -18.43 9.54
C GLU A 990 -15.63 -17.06 10.22
N ASP A 991 -14.61 -16.60 10.94
CA ASP A 991 -14.44 -15.21 11.33
C ASP A 991 -14.27 -14.39 10.05
N SER A 992 -15.38 -14.04 9.42
CA SER A 992 -15.41 -12.91 8.53
C SER A 992 -15.10 -11.71 9.41
N ALA A 993 -13.88 -11.18 9.28
CA ALA A 993 -13.52 -9.85 9.74
C ALA A 993 -14.49 -8.87 9.07
N SER A 994 -15.67 -8.72 9.65
CA SER A 994 -16.63 -7.70 9.27
C SER A 994 -15.91 -6.40 9.56
N GLU A 995 -15.52 -5.68 8.51
CA GLU A 995 -15.25 -4.25 8.62
C GLU A 995 -16.37 -3.70 9.51
N SER A 996 -16.01 -3.21 10.70
CA SER A 996 -16.97 -2.70 11.65
C SER A 996 -17.55 -1.43 11.02
N LYS A 997 -18.63 -1.59 10.24
CA LYS A 997 -19.45 -0.46 9.82
C LYS A 997 -19.76 0.31 11.08
N LYS A 998 -19.40 1.60 11.10
CA LYS A 998 -19.68 2.46 12.26
C LYS A 998 -21.15 2.30 12.63
N PRO A 999 -21.49 1.94 13.87
CA PRO A 999 -22.88 1.82 14.27
C PRO A 999 -23.58 3.16 14.08
N MET A 1000 -24.80 3.13 13.54
CA MET A 1000 -25.64 4.32 13.33
C MET A 1000 -25.76 5.13 14.63
N ALA A 1001 -25.59 6.44 14.55
CA ALA A 1001 -25.67 7.29 15.74
C ALA A 1001 -27.13 7.49 16.15
N VAL A 1002 -27.55 6.83 17.22
CA VAL A 1002 -28.92 6.95 17.76
C VAL A 1002 -28.92 7.91 18.95
N ALA A 1003 -29.47 9.11 18.76
CA ALA A 1003 -29.86 10.01 19.83
C ALA A 1003 -31.27 9.64 20.32
N MET A 1004 -31.50 9.59 21.61
CA MET A 1004 -32.83 9.35 22.16
C MET A 1004 -33.10 10.29 23.34
N ASP A 1005 -34.37 10.65 23.54
CA ASP A 1005 -34.88 11.29 24.77
C ASP A 1005 -36.30 10.75 25.04
N MET A 1006 -36.38 9.75 25.92
CA MET A 1006 -37.60 9.03 26.22
C MET A 1006 -37.94 9.16 27.70
N THR A 1007 -39.18 9.55 27.99
CA THR A 1007 -39.73 9.44 29.35
C THR A 1007 -40.52 8.13 29.45
N ILE A 1008 -40.16 7.27 30.40
CA ILE A 1008 -40.75 5.94 30.61
C ILE A 1008 -41.34 5.87 32.02
N ASP A 1009 -42.65 5.70 32.11
CA ASP A 1009 -43.38 5.33 33.32
C ASP A 1009 -43.47 3.80 33.39
N LEU A 1010 -42.91 3.19 34.44
CA LEU A 1010 -42.88 1.73 34.61
C LEU A 1010 -44.25 1.12 34.95
N GLY A 1011 -45.26 1.95 35.26
CA GLY A 1011 -46.60 1.49 35.57
C GLY A 1011 -46.67 0.68 36.86
N ASP A 1012 -47.75 -0.10 37.01
CA ASP A 1012 -48.07 -0.88 38.20
C ASP A 1012 -47.78 -2.38 38.06
N ARG A 1013 -47.58 -2.86 36.82
CA ARG A 1013 -47.42 -4.28 36.47
C ARG A 1013 -46.06 -4.59 35.84
N PHE A 1014 -44.97 -4.12 36.44
CA PHE A 1014 -43.60 -4.49 36.04
C PHE A 1014 -43.02 -5.49 37.05
N ARG A 1015 -42.78 -6.74 36.65
CA ARG A 1015 -42.17 -7.77 37.52
C ARG A 1015 -40.83 -8.26 36.97
N ILE A 1016 -39.84 -8.41 37.84
CA ILE A 1016 -38.57 -9.07 37.56
C ILE A 1016 -38.45 -10.30 38.46
N ASP A 1017 -38.05 -11.44 37.88
CA ASP A 1017 -37.85 -12.72 38.57
C ASP A 1017 -36.60 -13.42 38.01
N GLY A 1018 -35.48 -13.33 38.72
CA GLY A 1018 -34.19 -13.83 38.22
C GLY A 1018 -32.99 -13.35 39.03
N TRP A 1019 -31.83 -14.00 38.86
CA TRP A 1019 -30.58 -13.68 39.60
C TRP A 1019 -30.78 -13.67 41.13
N GLY A 1020 -31.68 -14.50 41.64
CA GLY A 1020 -32.08 -14.55 43.04
C GLY A 1020 -33.12 -13.49 43.45
N LEU A 1021 -33.43 -12.49 42.62
CA LEU A 1021 -34.41 -11.43 42.91
C LEU A 1021 -35.79 -11.76 42.32
N ASP A 1022 -36.85 -11.74 43.14
CA ASP A 1022 -38.25 -11.65 42.69
C ASP A 1022 -38.83 -10.34 43.23
N ALA A 1023 -39.19 -9.41 42.34
CA ALA A 1023 -39.58 -8.06 42.70
C ALA A 1023 -40.56 -7.45 41.70
N ARG A 1024 -41.46 -6.59 42.20
CA ARG A 1024 -42.23 -5.67 41.37
C ARG A 1024 -41.50 -4.33 41.32
N LEU A 1025 -41.34 -3.75 40.14
CA LEU A 1025 -40.68 -2.46 39.96
C LEU A 1025 -41.70 -1.35 39.70
N GLU A 1026 -41.45 -0.18 40.29
CA GLU A 1026 -42.19 1.05 40.02
C GLU A 1026 -41.19 2.21 39.87
N GLY A 1027 -41.55 3.21 39.07
CA GLY A 1027 -40.70 4.39 38.89
C GLY A 1027 -40.92 5.13 37.58
N ASN A 1028 -40.29 6.29 37.49
CA ASN A 1028 -40.23 7.09 36.27
C ASN A 1028 -38.76 7.26 35.87
N LEU A 1029 -38.48 7.00 34.61
CA LEU A 1029 -37.16 7.07 34.01
C LEU A 1029 -37.15 8.05 32.84
N GLN A 1030 -36.13 8.88 32.76
CA GLN A 1030 -35.76 9.58 31.55
C GLN A 1030 -34.52 8.90 30.97
N VAL A 1031 -34.62 8.41 29.74
CA VAL A 1031 -33.55 7.73 29.03
C VAL A 1031 -33.11 8.62 27.89
N ALA A 1032 -31.85 9.04 27.93
CA ALA A 1032 -31.23 9.85 26.90
C ALA A 1032 -29.92 9.23 26.42
N SER A 1033 -29.53 9.44 25.16
CA SER A 1033 -28.19 9.07 24.67
C SER A 1033 -27.38 10.30 24.26
N ALA A 1034 -26.10 10.33 24.64
CA ALA A 1034 -25.18 11.41 24.28
C ALA A 1034 -24.51 11.15 22.91
N GLU A 1035 -23.80 12.15 22.36
CA GLU A 1035 -23.11 12.05 21.05
C GLU A 1035 -22.07 10.92 20.98
N ASP A 1036 -21.60 10.42 22.12
CA ASP A 1036 -20.70 9.27 22.27
C ASP A 1036 -21.43 7.91 22.26
N GLN A 1037 -22.74 7.90 21.97
CA GLN A 1037 -23.62 6.73 22.00
C GLN A 1037 -23.78 6.07 23.38
N SER A 1038 -23.36 6.73 24.47
CA SER A 1038 -23.57 6.23 25.83
C SER A 1038 -25.02 6.45 26.29
N LEU A 1039 -25.65 5.40 26.83
CA LEU A 1039 -26.99 5.49 27.42
C LEU A 1039 -26.90 6.16 28.80
N ARG A 1040 -27.63 7.26 28.97
CA ARG A 1040 -27.79 7.98 30.22
C ARG A 1040 -29.23 7.84 30.71
N VAL A 1041 -29.39 7.39 31.94
CA VAL A 1041 -30.68 7.21 32.58
C VAL A 1041 -30.73 8.14 33.79
N PHE A 1042 -31.86 8.80 33.96
CA PHE A 1042 -32.17 9.64 35.11
C PHE A 1042 -33.50 9.21 35.71
N GLY A 1043 -33.59 9.20 37.02
CA GLY A 1043 -34.82 8.86 37.72
C GLY A 1043 -34.60 7.84 38.82
N LYS A 1044 -35.70 7.36 39.39
CA LYS A 1044 -35.69 6.43 40.52
C LYS A 1044 -36.58 5.25 40.21
N VAL A 1045 -36.02 4.06 40.39
CA VAL A 1045 -36.74 2.79 40.37
C VAL A 1045 -36.76 2.24 41.79
N GLN A 1046 -37.92 1.73 42.20
CA GLN A 1046 -38.11 1.10 43.49
C GLN A 1046 -38.54 -0.34 43.29
N ALA A 1047 -37.86 -1.27 43.95
CA ALA A 1047 -38.31 -2.64 44.11
C ALA A 1047 -39.32 -2.70 45.27
N VAL A 1048 -40.55 -3.09 44.97
CA VAL A 1048 -41.68 -3.24 45.89
C VAL A 1048 -42.07 -4.72 45.96
N ASN A 1049 -42.45 -5.19 47.14
CA ASN A 1049 -42.74 -6.61 47.41
C ASN A 1049 -41.62 -7.54 46.93
N ALA A 1050 -40.37 -7.15 47.24
CA ALA A 1050 -39.19 -7.78 46.70
C ALA A 1050 -38.57 -8.80 47.67
N THR A 1051 -38.13 -9.94 47.16
CA THR A 1051 -37.37 -10.96 47.91
C THR A 1051 -36.11 -11.32 47.16
N PHE A 1052 -35.02 -11.57 47.89
CA PHE A 1052 -33.72 -11.92 47.34
C PHE A 1052 -33.21 -13.24 47.94
N ASN A 1053 -32.98 -14.23 47.09
CA ASN A 1053 -32.48 -15.55 47.44
C ASN A 1053 -30.97 -15.62 47.15
N ALA A 1054 -30.16 -15.79 48.19
CA ALA A 1054 -28.71 -16.00 48.05
C ALA A 1054 -28.21 -16.97 49.13
N TYR A 1055 -27.21 -17.80 48.78
CA TYR A 1055 -26.60 -18.78 49.69
C TYR A 1055 -27.61 -19.73 50.37
N GLY A 1056 -28.67 -20.11 49.65
CA GLY A 1056 -29.75 -20.96 50.17
C GLY A 1056 -30.72 -20.25 51.13
N GLN A 1057 -30.61 -18.93 51.30
CA GLN A 1057 -31.43 -18.15 52.23
C GLN A 1057 -32.29 -17.12 51.50
N LYS A 1058 -33.54 -16.97 51.93
CA LYS A 1058 -34.50 -15.99 51.41
C LYS A 1058 -34.51 -14.74 52.29
N LEU A 1059 -34.15 -13.60 51.72
CA LEU A 1059 -34.16 -12.28 52.36
C LEU A 1059 -35.32 -11.45 51.84
N THR A 1060 -36.03 -10.74 52.71
CA THR A 1060 -37.06 -9.76 52.31
C THR A 1060 -36.42 -8.40 52.12
N VAL A 1061 -36.66 -7.76 50.98
CA VAL A 1061 -36.12 -6.43 50.65
C VAL A 1061 -37.07 -5.37 51.18
N GLU A 1062 -36.75 -4.78 52.33
CA GLU A 1062 -37.52 -3.69 52.96
C GLU A 1062 -37.30 -2.36 52.24
N ARG A 1063 -36.12 -2.17 51.66
CA ARG A 1063 -35.76 -0.99 50.87
C ARG A 1063 -34.96 -1.43 49.66
N GLY A 1064 -35.44 -1.15 48.47
CA GLY A 1064 -34.75 -1.46 47.21
C GLY A 1064 -34.76 -0.27 46.27
N ASN A 1065 -34.03 0.80 46.61
CA ASN A 1065 -33.97 1.99 45.77
C ASN A 1065 -32.79 1.88 44.79
N VAL A 1066 -33.09 2.12 43.51
CA VAL A 1066 -32.10 2.24 42.43
C VAL A 1066 -32.26 3.63 41.83
N VAL A 1067 -31.26 4.48 42.02
CA VAL A 1067 -31.28 5.87 41.53
C VAL A 1067 -30.31 5.99 40.36
N PHE A 1068 -30.83 6.42 39.21
CA PHE A 1068 -30.05 6.68 38.02
C PHE A 1068 -29.79 8.19 37.91
N SER A 1069 -28.53 8.57 37.66
CA SER A 1069 -28.11 9.98 37.59
C SER A 1069 -27.08 10.23 36.48
N GLY A 1070 -27.12 9.45 35.39
CA GLY A 1070 -26.08 9.46 34.37
C GLY A 1070 -25.96 8.10 33.67
N PRO A 1071 -24.76 7.51 33.51
CA PRO A 1071 -24.59 6.25 32.80
C PRO A 1071 -25.48 5.12 33.33
N ALA A 1072 -26.19 4.42 32.45
CA ALA A 1072 -27.14 3.37 32.80
C ALA A 1072 -26.52 2.22 33.63
N GLU A 1073 -25.24 1.93 33.40
CA GLU A 1073 -24.47 0.88 34.08
C GLU A 1073 -24.00 1.27 35.49
N ARG A 1074 -24.16 2.55 35.88
CA ARG A 1074 -23.67 3.07 37.16
C ARG A 1074 -24.80 3.65 38.02
N PRO A 1075 -25.88 2.91 38.31
CA PRO A 1075 -26.89 3.38 39.24
C PRO A 1075 -26.33 3.43 40.66
N SER A 1076 -26.88 4.34 41.48
CA SER A 1076 -26.69 4.30 42.93
C SER A 1076 -27.72 3.36 43.54
N LEU A 1077 -27.22 2.39 44.30
CA LEU A 1077 -28.01 1.39 45.00
C LEU A 1077 -28.13 1.80 46.48
N ASP A 1078 -29.33 1.70 47.05
CA ASP A 1078 -29.58 1.68 48.50
C ASP A 1078 -30.58 0.56 48.79
N ILE A 1079 -30.02 -0.61 49.09
CA ILE A 1079 -30.75 -1.85 49.28
C ILE A 1079 -30.58 -2.31 50.73
N LEU A 1080 -31.68 -2.67 51.39
CA LEU A 1080 -31.70 -3.32 52.70
C LEU A 1080 -32.55 -4.59 52.58
N ALA A 1081 -31.90 -5.74 52.71
CA ALA A 1081 -32.54 -7.04 52.68
C ALA A 1081 -32.32 -7.74 54.02
N ILE A 1082 -33.40 -8.17 54.68
CA ILE A 1082 -33.36 -8.77 56.03
C ILE A 1082 -34.01 -10.15 56.05
N ARG A 1083 -33.45 -11.03 56.89
CA ARG A 1083 -34.03 -12.28 57.33
C ARG A 1083 -34.51 -12.09 58.76
N LYS A 1084 -35.78 -12.39 59.02
CA LYS A 1084 -36.33 -12.42 60.38
C LYS A 1084 -36.28 -13.85 60.88
N VAL A 1085 -35.48 -14.16 61.89
CA VAL A 1085 -35.39 -15.51 62.47
C VAL A 1085 -36.08 -15.53 63.84
N PRO A 1086 -37.20 -16.25 63.98
CA PRO A 1086 -37.86 -16.37 65.28
C PRO A 1086 -36.98 -17.16 66.25
N THR A 1087 -36.59 -16.55 67.37
CA THR A 1087 -35.75 -17.19 68.39
C THR A 1087 -36.61 -17.61 69.59
N PHE A 1088 -36.62 -18.90 69.93
CA PHE A 1088 -37.37 -19.42 71.07
C PHE A 1088 -36.77 -18.90 72.39
N GLY A 1089 -37.52 -18.09 73.13
CA GLY A 1089 -37.13 -17.56 74.45
C GLY A 1089 -36.71 -16.08 74.48
N MET A 1090 -36.71 -15.38 73.33
CA MET A 1090 -36.63 -13.92 73.26
C MET A 1090 -37.96 -13.35 72.73
N GLU A 1091 -38.41 -12.21 73.25
CA GLU A 1091 -39.64 -11.54 72.78
C GLU A 1091 -39.49 -11.00 71.34
N ASP A 1092 -38.27 -10.66 70.91
CA ASP A 1092 -37.98 -10.12 69.58
C ASP A 1092 -37.22 -11.13 68.69
N ALA A 1093 -37.69 -11.31 67.46
CA ALA A 1093 -36.98 -12.06 66.43
C ALA A 1093 -35.71 -11.30 66.01
N VAL A 1094 -34.57 -12.00 65.95
CA VAL A 1094 -33.33 -11.37 65.47
C VAL A 1094 -33.47 -11.12 63.97
N GLU A 1095 -33.42 -9.85 63.59
CA GLU A 1095 -33.36 -9.44 62.20
C GLU A 1095 -31.90 -9.37 61.79
N ALA A 1096 -31.46 -10.24 60.88
CA ALA A 1096 -30.11 -10.20 60.33
C ALA A 1096 -30.19 -10.01 58.82
N GLY A 1097 -29.39 -9.12 58.28
CA GLY A 1097 -29.51 -8.74 56.88
C GLY A 1097 -28.26 -8.13 56.29
N VAL A 1098 -28.39 -7.76 55.02
CA VAL A 1098 -27.36 -7.11 54.23
C VAL A 1098 -27.87 -5.75 53.78
N GLN A 1099 -27.08 -4.73 54.06
CA GLN A 1099 -27.24 -3.40 53.49
C GLN A 1099 -26.21 -3.23 52.36
N VAL A 1100 -26.69 -2.86 51.18
CA VAL A 1100 -25.86 -2.62 50.00
C VAL A 1100 -26.04 -1.17 49.58
N ARG A 1101 -24.93 -0.42 49.54
CA ARG A 1101 -24.91 0.98 49.12
C ARG A 1101 -23.81 1.26 48.12
N GLY A 1102 -23.96 2.34 47.34
CA GLY A 1102 -22.94 2.77 46.38
C GLY A 1102 -23.29 2.38 44.95
N THR A 1103 -22.29 2.33 44.07
CA THR A 1103 -22.48 1.92 42.66
C THR A 1103 -21.95 0.51 42.45
N PRO A 1104 -22.34 -0.21 41.38
CA PRO A 1104 -21.80 -1.53 41.09
C PRO A 1104 -20.25 -1.62 41.07
N GLN A 1105 -19.57 -0.52 40.77
CA GLN A 1105 -18.09 -0.45 40.72
C GLN A 1105 -17.44 -0.14 42.07
N ASN A 1106 -18.20 0.43 43.02
CA ASN A 1106 -17.74 0.77 44.36
C ASN A 1106 -18.86 0.47 45.36
N LEU A 1107 -19.15 -0.83 45.47
CA LEU A 1107 -20.25 -1.35 46.26
C LEU A 1107 -19.81 -1.54 47.71
N GLN A 1108 -20.49 -0.88 48.63
CA GLN A 1108 -20.31 -1.08 50.07
C GLN A 1108 -21.37 -2.03 50.58
N VAL A 1109 -20.94 -3.24 50.91
CA VAL A 1109 -21.79 -4.26 51.51
C VAL A 1109 -21.52 -4.26 53.02
N LYS A 1110 -22.55 -4.00 53.82
CA LYS A 1110 -22.50 -4.00 55.28
C LYS A 1110 -23.51 -4.99 55.84
N LEU A 1111 -23.06 -5.82 56.76
CA LEU A 1111 -23.94 -6.67 57.54
C LEU A 1111 -24.64 -5.84 58.62
N VAL A 1112 -25.96 -5.98 58.70
CA VAL A 1112 -26.80 -5.28 59.66
C VAL A 1112 -27.58 -6.29 60.48
N SER A 1113 -27.83 -5.96 61.75
CA SER A 1113 -28.73 -6.74 62.57
C SER A 1113 -29.46 -5.86 63.57
N ASN A 1114 -30.62 -6.34 64.02
CA ASN A 1114 -31.34 -5.79 65.15
C ASN A 1114 -31.73 -6.94 66.11
N PRO A 1115 -31.18 -7.00 67.35
CA PRO A 1115 -30.19 -6.08 67.92
C PRO A 1115 -28.82 -6.14 67.21
N ASN A 1116 -28.01 -5.08 67.33
CA ASN A 1116 -26.71 -4.99 66.65
C ASN A 1116 -25.67 -5.88 67.34
N VAL A 1117 -25.28 -6.99 66.69
CA VAL A 1117 -24.29 -7.96 67.19
C VAL A 1117 -22.94 -7.80 66.47
N SER A 1118 -21.92 -8.61 66.82
CA SER A 1118 -20.63 -8.60 66.12
C SER A 1118 -20.77 -9.09 64.67
N ASP A 1119 -19.90 -8.66 63.73
CA ASP A 1119 -20.07 -9.02 62.30
C ASP A 1119 -20.00 -10.55 62.06
N SER A 1120 -19.17 -11.27 62.83
CA SER A 1120 -19.14 -12.74 62.83
C SER A 1120 -20.48 -13.36 63.27
N GLU A 1121 -21.15 -12.71 64.21
CA GLU A 1121 -22.45 -13.13 64.72
C GLU A 1121 -23.59 -12.75 63.76
N LYS A 1122 -23.50 -11.59 63.08
CA LYS A 1122 -24.41 -11.23 61.98
C LYS A 1122 -24.34 -12.24 60.84
N LEU A 1123 -23.14 -12.67 60.45
CA LEU A 1123 -22.95 -13.74 59.45
C LEU A 1123 -23.53 -15.07 59.93
N SER A 1124 -23.34 -15.42 61.20
CA SER A 1124 -23.92 -16.62 61.81
C SER A 1124 -25.46 -16.62 61.72
N TRP A 1125 -26.10 -15.51 62.08
CA TRP A 1125 -27.55 -15.36 61.93
C TRP A 1125 -28.01 -15.37 60.47
N LEU A 1126 -27.23 -14.81 59.54
CA LEU A 1126 -27.58 -14.77 58.13
C LEU A 1126 -27.48 -16.16 57.48
N ILE A 1127 -26.39 -16.89 57.73
CA ILE A 1127 -26.05 -18.18 57.10
C ILE A 1127 -26.69 -19.37 57.85
N LEU A 1128 -26.44 -19.47 59.16
CA LEU A 1128 -26.85 -20.61 60.00
C LEU A 1128 -28.24 -20.43 60.62
N GLY A 1129 -28.74 -19.19 60.70
CA GLY A 1129 -30.01 -18.88 61.34
C GLY A 1129 -29.96 -18.88 62.87
N HIS A 1130 -28.78 -18.96 63.49
CA HIS A 1130 -28.58 -18.81 64.93
C HIS A 1130 -27.24 -18.12 65.25
N GLY A 1131 -27.11 -17.52 66.43
CA GLY A 1131 -25.86 -16.94 66.95
C GLY A 1131 -24.92 -17.99 67.56
N GLY A 1132 -23.69 -17.59 67.93
CA GLY A 1132 -22.74 -18.45 68.69
C GLY A 1132 -21.30 -18.55 68.19
N ALA A 1133 -20.89 -17.79 67.16
CA ALA A 1133 -19.60 -17.97 66.46
C ALA A 1133 -18.31 -17.91 67.31
N GLN A 1134 -18.33 -17.34 68.53
CA GLN A 1134 -17.16 -17.29 69.42
C GLN A 1134 -17.07 -18.45 70.42
N SER A 1135 -18.17 -19.17 70.65
CA SER A 1135 -18.23 -20.28 71.63
C SER A 1135 -18.57 -21.63 70.98
N ALA A 1136 -18.48 -21.72 69.65
CA ALA A 1136 -18.88 -22.88 68.86
C ALA A 1136 -17.70 -23.84 68.58
N ASN A 1137 -18.03 -25.14 68.42
CA ASN A 1137 -17.10 -26.22 68.09
C ASN A 1137 -16.29 -25.91 66.82
N ASP A 1138 -15.10 -26.52 66.67
CA ASP A 1138 -14.15 -26.29 65.55
C ASP A 1138 -14.79 -26.39 64.15
N HIS A 1139 -15.85 -27.20 64.01
CA HIS A 1139 -16.61 -27.35 62.77
C HIS A 1139 -17.38 -26.08 62.35
N ASP A 1140 -18.11 -25.45 63.27
CA ASP A 1140 -18.89 -24.23 62.98
C ASP A 1140 -17.96 -23.05 62.67
N ARG A 1141 -16.79 -23.00 63.33
CA ARG A 1141 -15.74 -22.01 63.04
C ARG A 1141 -15.17 -22.20 61.64
N SER A 1142 -15.03 -23.44 61.17
CA SER A 1142 -14.56 -23.75 59.82
C SER A 1142 -15.56 -23.34 58.74
N VAL A 1143 -16.87 -23.50 58.99
CA VAL A 1143 -17.95 -23.11 58.07
C VAL A 1143 -18.06 -21.59 57.97
N VAL A 1144 -18.02 -20.88 59.09
CA VAL A 1144 -18.02 -19.40 59.11
C VAL A 1144 -16.74 -18.84 58.48
N ALA A 1145 -15.58 -19.46 58.71
CA ALA A 1145 -14.31 -19.07 58.09
C ALA A 1145 -14.29 -19.33 56.57
N ALA A 1146 -14.83 -20.45 56.11
CA ALA A 1146 -14.95 -20.76 54.68
C ALA A 1146 -15.92 -19.80 53.97
N ALA A 1147 -17.05 -19.45 54.60
CA ALA A 1147 -17.97 -18.45 54.07
C ALA A 1147 -17.35 -17.04 54.04
N ALA A 1148 -16.56 -16.67 55.05
CA ALA A 1148 -15.82 -15.41 55.08
C ALA A 1148 -14.72 -15.37 54.00
N ALA A 1149 -14.02 -16.48 53.74
CA ALA A 1149 -13.04 -16.60 52.67
C ALA A 1149 -13.68 -16.46 51.28
N ALA A 1150 -14.86 -17.05 51.07
CA ALA A 1150 -15.63 -16.90 49.83
C ALA A 1150 -16.15 -15.47 49.59
N LEU A 1151 -16.45 -14.73 50.67
CA LEU A 1151 -16.80 -13.30 50.62
C LEU A 1151 -15.60 -12.40 50.27
N LEU A 1152 -14.38 -12.82 50.65
CA LEU A 1152 -13.14 -12.09 50.38
C LEU A 1152 -12.50 -12.43 49.03
N SER A 1153 -12.78 -13.61 48.44
CA SER A 1153 -12.39 -13.92 47.06
C SER A 1153 -13.38 -13.26 46.10
N THR A 1154 -13.05 -12.08 45.60
CA THR A 1154 -13.90 -11.29 44.68
C THR A 1154 -14.04 -11.88 43.26
N SER A 1155 -13.91 -13.20 43.11
CA SER A 1155 -13.99 -13.90 41.83
C SER A 1155 -14.79 -15.19 42.00
N SER A 1156 -16.01 -15.18 41.46
CA SER A 1156 -17.00 -16.26 41.35
C SER A 1156 -17.89 -16.53 42.59
N LEU A 1157 -19.11 -16.01 42.51
CA LEU A 1157 -20.24 -16.36 43.37
C LEU A 1157 -20.66 -17.83 43.12
N GLY A 1158 -20.42 -18.72 44.09
CA GLY A 1158 -21.47 -19.62 44.60
C GLY A 1158 -21.69 -21.03 44.03
N SER A 1159 -20.78 -21.68 43.30
CA SER A 1159 -21.16 -22.93 42.57
C SER A 1159 -20.68 -24.29 43.09
N MET A 1160 -19.79 -24.40 44.09
CA MET A 1160 -19.16 -25.70 44.36
C MET A 1160 -19.73 -26.55 45.52
N GLN A 1161 -20.43 -25.97 46.51
CA GLN A 1161 -20.83 -26.74 47.71
C GLN A 1161 -22.31 -27.19 47.74
N SER A 1162 -23.24 -26.47 47.10
CA SER A 1162 -24.69 -26.79 47.18
C SER A 1162 -25.15 -27.86 46.18
N GLY A 1163 -24.53 -27.97 45.01
CA GLY A 1163 -25.00 -28.84 43.92
C GLY A 1163 -24.76 -30.35 44.13
N LEU A 1164 -23.80 -30.73 44.97
CA LEU A 1164 -23.47 -32.15 45.20
C LEU A 1164 -24.33 -32.78 46.31
N ALA A 1165 -24.70 -32.05 47.37
CA ALA A 1165 -25.48 -32.61 48.49
C ALA A 1165 -26.95 -32.87 48.12
N SER A 1166 -27.59 -31.97 47.35
CA SER A 1166 -29.02 -32.04 47.00
C SER A 1166 -29.38 -33.23 46.10
N THR A 1167 -28.41 -33.78 45.37
CA THR A 1167 -28.65 -34.88 44.42
C THR A 1167 -28.61 -36.26 45.10
N ILE A 1168 -27.96 -36.37 46.28
CA ILE A 1168 -27.68 -37.65 46.96
C ILE A 1168 -28.53 -37.81 48.24
N GLY A 1169 -29.26 -36.77 48.65
CA GLY A 1169 -30.22 -36.83 49.76
C GLY A 1169 -29.58 -36.92 51.14
N VAL A 1170 -28.37 -36.37 51.29
CA VAL A 1170 -27.66 -36.21 52.56
C VAL A 1170 -27.55 -34.73 52.90
N ASP A 1171 -27.54 -34.40 54.19
CA ASP A 1171 -27.63 -33.00 54.62
C ASP A 1171 -26.26 -32.32 54.66
N GLU A 1172 -25.19 -33.07 54.92
CA GLU A 1172 -23.83 -32.53 55.04
C GLU A 1172 -22.73 -33.55 54.67
N ILE A 1173 -21.70 -33.11 53.97
CA ILE A 1173 -20.50 -33.89 53.64
C ILE A 1173 -19.28 -33.03 54.01
N GLY A 1174 -18.40 -33.53 54.88
CA GLY A 1174 -17.25 -32.80 55.40
C GLY A 1174 -15.98 -33.65 55.49
N VAL A 1175 -14.81 -33.02 55.45
CA VAL A 1175 -13.50 -33.66 55.61
C VAL A 1175 -12.87 -33.13 56.89
N GLY A 1176 -12.52 -34.00 57.83
CA GLY A 1176 -11.98 -33.64 59.16
C GLY A 1176 -10.85 -34.57 59.61
N ALA A 1177 -10.28 -34.29 60.78
CA ALA A 1177 -9.26 -35.14 61.41
C ALA A 1177 -9.91 -36.23 62.28
N GLY A 1178 -9.39 -37.47 62.22
CA GLY A 1178 -9.84 -38.60 63.03
C GLY A 1178 -9.50 -38.48 64.52
N ALA A 1179 -10.06 -39.37 65.34
CA ALA A 1179 -9.96 -39.32 66.81
C ALA A 1179 -8.51 -39.45 67.35
N ASP A 1180 -7.60 -39.98 66.56
CA ASP A 1180 -6.16 -40.11 66.81
C ASP A 1180 -5.32 -38.94 66.25
N MET A 1181 -5.96 -37.89 65.73
CA MET A 1181 -5.39 -36.64 65.18
C MET A 1181 -4.38 -36.78 64.01
N GLU A 1182 -3.91 -37.98 63.66
CA GLU A 1182 -3.01 -38.22 62.53
C GLU A 1182 -3.72 -38.69 61.24
N SER A 1183 -5.00 -39.07 61.29
CA SER A 1183 -5.75 -39.59 60.15
C SER A 1183 -6.75 -38.57 59.59
N THR A 1184 -6.90 -38.49 58.25
CA THR A 1184 -7.95 -37.66 57.60
C THR A 1184 -9.17 -38.53 57.35
N VAL A 1185 -10.33 -38.07 57.81
CA VAL A 1185 -11.59 -38.81 57.75
C VAL A 1185 -12.59 -38.03 56.88
N LEU A 1186 -13.21 -38.73 55.94
CA LEU A 1186 -14.37 -38.24 55.20
C LEU A 1186 -15.63 -38.55 56.01
N SER A 1187 -16.41 -37.53 56.33
CA SER A 1187 -17.66 -37.63 57.08
C SER A 1187 -18.86 -37.31 56.19
N VAL A 1188 -19.89 -38.15 56.26
CA VAL A 1188 -21.18 -37.94 55.61
C VAL A 1188 -22.24 -37.99 56.70
N SER A 1189 -22.97 -36.89 56.86
CA SER A 1189 -23.94 -36.71 57.93
C SER A 1189 -25.35 -36.52 57.39
N LYS A 1190 -26.31 -37.13 58.09
CA LYS A 1190 -27.73 -36.96 57.84
C LYS A 1190 -28.46 -36.69 59.14
N GLN A 1191 -29.26 -35.64 59.14
CA GLN A 1191 -30.10 -35.26 60.26
C GLN A 1191 -31.42 -36.04 60.18
N ILE A 1192 -31.58 -37.02 61.07
CA ILE A 1192 -32.78 -37.86 61.10
C ILE A 1192 -33.95 -37.10 61.76
N SER A 1193 -33.65 -36.22 62.72
CA SER A 1193 -34.63 -35.31 63.32
C SER A 1193 -33.94 -34.09 63.95
N ASN A 1194 -34.71 -33.13 64.45
CA ASN A 1194 -34.22 -31.94 65.15
C ASN A 1194 -33.31 -32.24 66.37
N ARG A 1195 -33.24 -33.50 66.83
CA ARG A 1195 -32.42 -33.94 67.98
C ARG A 1195 -31.57 -35.19 67.73
N LEU A 1196 -31.63 -35.81 66.55
CA LEU A 1196 -30.94 -37.07 66.24
C LEU A 1196 -30.16 -36.96 64.93
N TYR A 1197 -28.86 -37.20 65.00
CA TYR A 1197 -27.94 -37.11 63.87
C TYR A 1197 -27.26 -38.46 63.66
N LEU A 1198 -27.19 -38.91 62.41
CA LEU A 1198 -26.44 -40.09 62.00
C LEU A 1198 -25.29 -39.64 61.10
N THR A 1199 -24.07 -39.95 61.52
CA THR A 1199 -22.84 -39.57 60.83
C THR A 1199 -22.05 -40.82 60.53
N TYR A 1200 -21.66 -41.00 59.26
CA TYR A 1200 -20.74 -42.05 58.84
C TYR A 1200 -19.39 -41.42 58.52
N GLU A 1201 -18.35 -41.93 59.16
CA GLU A 1201 -16.97 -41.48 59.05
C GLU A 1201 -16.12 -42.61 58.46
N GLN A 1202 -15.35 -42.31 57.42
CA GLN A 1202 -14.43 -43.25 56.80
C GLN A 1202 -13.03 -42.65 56.69
N GLY A 1203 -12.04 -43.34 57.28
CA GLY A 1203 -10.64 -42.99 57.16
C GLY A 1203 -10.19 -43.06 55.70
N ILE A 1204 -9.55 -41.98 55.21
CA ILE A 1204 -9.05 -41.91 53.84
C ILE A 1204 -7.66 -42.57 53.74
N SER A 1205 -6.86 -42.51 54.81
CA SER A 1205 -5.51 -43.08 54.89
C SER A 1205 -5.39 -44.32 55.78
N THR A 1206 -6.42 -44.68 56.54
CA THR A 1206 -6.46 -45.82 57.49
C THR A 1206 -7.71 -46.69 57.26
N VAL A 1207 -7.64 -47.99 57.55
CA VAL A 1207 -8.78 -48.93 57.38
C VAL A 1207 -9.72 -48.86 58.58
N SER A 1208 -10.20 -47.66 58.92
CA SER A 1208 -11.11 -47.40 60.03
C SER A 1208 -12.40 -46.76 59.54
N ASN A 1209 -13.54 -47.39 59.86
CA ASN A 1209 -14.88 -46.92 59.52
C ASN A 1209 -15.68 -46.82 60.82
N LEU A 1210 -16.35 -45.69 61.01
CA LEU A 1210 -17.08 -45.39 62.24
C LEU A 1210 -18.45 -44.80 61.90
N VAL A 1211 -19.50 -45.39 62.44
CA VAL A 1211 -20.86 -44.85 62.39
C VAL A 1211 -21.14 -44.25 63.77
N LYS A 1212 -21.43 -42.96 63.80
CA LYS A 1212 -21.79 -42.20 65.00
C LYS A 1212 -23.27 -41.84 64.96
N LEU A 1213 -23.97 -42.16 66.02
CA LEU A 1213 -25.34 -41.73 66.27
C LEU A 1213 -25.33 -40.78 67.45
N ARG A 1214 -25.61 -39.50 67.20
CA ARG A 1214 -25.62 -38.45 68.22
C ARG A 1214 -27.06 -38.04 68.51
N TYR A 1215 -27.46 -38.17 69.77
CA TYR A 1215 -28.77 -37.76 70.25
C TYR A 1215 -28.65 -36.65 71.31
N ILE A 1216 -29.32 -35.53 71.04
CA ILE A 1216 -29.33 -34.35 71.93
C ILE A 1216 -30.48 -34.51 72.92
N VAL A 1217 -30.15 -34.88 74.16
CA VAL A 1217 -31.13 -35.12 75.23
C VAL A 1217 -31.64 -33.80 75.82
N SER A 1218 -30.73 -32.83 76.04
CA SER A 1218 -31.06 -31.47 76.47
C SER A 1218 -29.99 -30.48 76.00
N GLN A 1219 -30.17 -29.18 76.24
CA GLN A 1219 -29.18 -28.14 75.91
C GLN A 1219 -27.81 -28.37 76.57
N ARG A 1220 -27.71 -29.22 77.60
CA ARG A 1220 -26.47 -29.44 78.38
C ARG A 1220 -25.97 -30.89 78.41
N VAL A 1221 -26.75 -31.84 77.89
CA VAL A 1221 -26.41 -33.28 77.91
C VAL A 1221 -26.69 -33.90 76.56
N ARG A 1222 -25.68 -34.55 75.99
CA ARG A 1222 -25.73 -35.22 74.69
C ARG A 1222 -25.21 -36.65 74.84
N VAL A 1223 -25.89 -37.60 74.21
CA VAL A 1223 -25.45 -39.00 74.14
C VAL A 1223 -24.91 -39.23 72.73
N GLU A 1224 -23.70 -39.75 72.63
CA GLU A 1224 -23.10 -40.16 71.37
C GLU A 1224 -22.78 -41.65 71.43
N ALA A 1225 -23.37 -42.42 70.52
CA ALA A 1225 -23.05 -43.83 70.35
C ALA A 1225 -22.24 -43.98 69.06
N ALA A 1226 -21.02 -44.47 69.16
CA ALA A 1226 -20.16 -44.75 68.02
C ALA A 1226 -19.95 -46.26 67.90
N THR A 1227 -20.03 -46.79 66.67
CA THR A 1227 -19.78 -48.22 66.37
C THR A 1227 -18.97 -48.36 65.09
N GLY A 1228 -18.10 -49.37 65.02
CA GLY A 1228 -17.18 -49.58 63.89
C GLY A 1228 -15.87 -50.20 64.34
N THR A 1229 -14.74 -49.57 64.03
CA THR A 1229 -13.40 -50.01 64.47
C THR A 1229 -13.21 -50.04 65.99
N SER A 1230 -13.92 -49.19 66.74
CA SER A 1230 -14.16 -49.35 68.18
C SER A 1230 -15.62 -48.98 68.46
N SER A 1231 -16.22 -49.58 69.50
CA SER A 1231 -17.59 -49.26 69.91
C SER A 1231 -17.58 -48.63 71.29
N ALA A 1232 -18.19 -47.45 71.39
CA ALA A 1232 -18.28 -46.68 72.64
C ALA A 1232 -19.62 -45.92 72.69
N ILE A 1233 -20.13 -45.72 73.89
CA ILE A 1233 -21.27 -44.83 74.13
C ILE A 1233 -20.80 -43.80 75.15
N ASP A 1234 -20.72 -42.55 74.70
CA ASP A 1234 -20.22 -41.43 75.48
C ASP A 1234 -21.39 -40.52 75.86
N LEU A 1235 -21.43 -40.12 77.14
CA LEU A 1235 -22.35 -39.12 77.65
C LEU A 1235 -21.58 -37.82 77.85
N LEU A 1236 -21.81 -36.87 76.96
CA LEU A 1236 -21.14 -35.58 76.92
C LEU A 1236 -22.00 -34.54 77.64
N TYR A 1237 -21.47 -33.94 78.71
CA TYR A 1237 -22.13 -32.89 79.46
C TYR A 1237 -21.26 -31.63 79.50
N GLU A 1238 -21.88 -30.47 79.39
CA GLU A 1238 -21.17 -29.19 79.28
C GLU A 1238 -21.77 -28.17 80.25
N TRP A 1239 -20.92 -27.59 81.09
CA TRP A 1239 -21.26 -26.55 82.06
C TRP A 1239 -20.33 -25.37 81.83
N SER A 1240 -20.89 -24.21 81.49
CA SER A 1240 -20.18 -22.94 81.48
C SER A 1240 -20.43 -22.21 82.80
N PHE A 1241 -19.35 -21.78 83.47
CA PHE A 1241 -19.41 -20.86 84.61
C PHE A 1241 -18.96 -19.49 84.13
N ASP A 1242 -19.66 -18.43 84.55
CA ASP A 1242 -19.38 -17.03 84.17
C ASP A 1242 -18.00 -16.53 84.64
#